data_AF-A0A239EEZ9-F1
#
_entry.id   AF-A0A239EEZ9-F1
#
_cell.length_a   1.000
_cell.length_b   1.000
_cell.length_c   1.000
_cell.angle_alpha   90.00
_cell.angle_beta   90.00
_cell.angle_gamma   90.00
#
_symmetry.space_group_name_H-M   'P 1'
#
loop_
_entity.id
_entity.type
_entity.pdbx_description
1 polymer ?
#
loop_
_entity_poly.entity_id
_entity_poly.type
_entity_poly.pdbx_seq_one_letter_code
_entity_poly.pdbx_strand_id
1 'polypeptide(L)'
;MPYRMNQYGIEPRAQDSGTDQRDSQRPHVDPQTIAGKVSIQHVELEAYGYAGDESEGIQRKRAELDDRIDAMSPSCSRFAEFRKPQTTMTPARTTPTRELSDWSRLALAAATGCLWFLSAPPFRFSVGAWFAMIPLMIVLERTPSLARAVLFSSVAGLIVNIGGFYWLFETIRRFAGLPWPLALVAFLAICLYQGLTFSLFGAAVHVLRRRGYIPMALIAPLAMVAAEWTVPMIFPDSLAITQAWHPLVIQIADIAGPAGVCALLLLINGALYDLAASRRRAVVPAIVSGGILLATLVYGEMRIRQIDARSNAAPKLRVGIVQPNFAHAQRGSLSPQAAPERLALLQEQSRELEAEGAQLIVWSETSYPFALQRHAGSATVSPAHPILQGFHTPVIAGAQTIDWATHQAFNSAILVDREDRIAGIYDKVRLLNFGERVPAGEALPWLTRLMPREYARFTPGSSADPLLLKKPDGTSWRLGTFICFEDTLPEFLRSIGANHPNLLVNISNDSWFGEGSEPWEHLALSVFDAVEQRSAMARSVNSGVSAFIDANGRVIQETYAVDPSLHARPPSHRLALLPLMEGGHTFYDRAGHRFAGLLSSCLMLLLIRSSTRRHVWPACRDHASGATVPVRRRPLVRRERRLRPPAGDKATDHAQGRPLCSG
;
A
#
# COMPACT_ATOMS: atom_id res chain seq x y z
N MET A 1 28.31 6.75 1.31
CA MET A 1 29.02 7.97 1.75
C MET A 1 28.00 9.03 2.09
N PRO A 2 27.99 9.66 3.27
CA PRO A 2 27.00 10.69 3.59
C PRO A 2 27.58 12.08 3.28
N TYR A 3 26.98 12.80 2.33
CA TYR A 3 27.26 14.22 2.13
C TYR A 3 26.26 15.06 2.90
N ARG A 4 26.79 15.87 3.82
CA ARG A 4 26.09 16.93 4.56
C ARG A 4 25.75 18.07 3.60
N MET A 5 24.52 18.58 3.71
CA MET A 5 24.12 19.90 3.26
C MET A 5 24.95 20.97 3.98
N ASN A 6 25.35 22.02 3.26
CA ASN A 6 25.58 23.33 3.85
C ASN A 6 24.94 24.40 2.96
N GLN A 7 24.18 25.27 3.63
CA GLN A 7 23.50 26.44 3.09
C GLN A 7 24.48 27.59 2.85
N TYR A 8 24.04 28.49 1.98
CA TYR A 8 24.62 29.76 1.55
C TYR A 8 25.19 30.66 2.66
N GLY A 9 26.28 31.35 2.34
CA GLY A 9 26.84 32.47 3.10
C GLY A 9 27.95 33.20 2.34
N ILE A 10 27.55 34.26 1.61
CA ILE A 10 28.24 35.54 1.37
C ILE A 10 29.78 35.57 1.58
N GLU A 11 30.54 35.77 0.50
CA GLU A 11 31.94 36.20 0.55
C GLU A 11 32.07 37.69 0.91
N PRO A 12 33.18 38.08 1.57
CA PRO A 12 34.18 38.83 0.79
C PRO A 12 35.65 38.48 1.09
N ARG A 13 36.45 38.53 0.01
CA ARG A 13 37.89 38.87 -0.14
C ARG A 13 38.81 38.92 1.11
N ALA A 14 39.91 38.15 1.04
CA ALA A 14 41.32 38.57 1.19
C ALA A 14 42.22 37.31 1.32
N GLN A 15 43.08 37.03 0.34
CA GLN A 15 44.55 37.23 0.35
C GLN A 15 45.38 36.22 1.19
N ASP A 16 46.32 35.62 0.44
CA ASP A 16 47.69 35.22 0.78
C ASP A 16 48.05 33.86 1.40
N SER A 17 49.05 33.28 0.70
CA SER A 17 50.10 32.34 1.12
C SER A 17 49.65 30.93 1.54
N GLY A 18 50.21 29.84 1.04
CA GLY A 18 51.53 29.60 0.47
C GLY A 18 52.12 28.41 1.21
N THR A 19 52.36 27.29 0.50
CA THR A 19 53.29 26.18 0.82
C THR A 19 53.07 25.43 2.17
N ASP A 20 53.12 24.10 2.26
CA ASP A 20 54.31 23.32 1.96
C ASP A 20 54.00 21.80 1.97
N GLN A 21 54.86 21.05 1.29
CA GLN A 21 54.91 19.61 1.14
C GLN A 21 55.41 18.89 2.42
N ARG A 22 54.99 17.64 2.62
CA ARG A 22 55.82 16.41 2.79
C ARG A 22 54.96 15.31 3.44
N ASP A 23 54.68 14.18 2.79
CA ASP A 23 55.53 13.06 2.39
C ASP A 23 55.61 11.94 3.46
N SER A 24 55.11 10.77 3.03
CA SER A 24 55.72 9.44 3.22
C SER A 24 55.27 8.48 4.35
N GLN A 25 55.01 7.25 3.87
CA GLN A 25 55.28 5.90 4.42
C GLN A 25 54.19 5.12 5.21
N ARG A 26 53.71 4.06 4.51
CA ARG A 26 53.22 2.78 5.07
C ARG A 26 54.40 1.88 5.47
N PRO A 27 54.15 0.74 6.14
CA PRO A 27 54.17 -0.52 5.37
C PRO A 27 53.13 -1.59 5.78
N HIS A 28 52.91 -2.51 4.84
CA HIS A 28 52.15 -3.78 4.89
C HIS A 28 52.94 -4.92 5.55
N VAL A 29 52.25 -5.89 6.20
CA VAL A 29 52.65 -7.32 6.29
C VAL A 29 51.38 -8.22 6.46
N ASP A 30 51.36 -9.37 5.77
CA ASP A 30 50.50 -10.58 5.88
C ASP A 30 51.37 -11.79 5.40
N PRO A 31 51.02 -13.12 5.42
CA PRO A 31 50.15 -14.01 6.25
C PRO A 31 50.88 -15.29 6.79
N GLN A 32 50.22 -16.15 7.60
CA GLN A 32 50.06 -17.64 7.41
C GLN A 32 49.60 -18.48 8.65
N THR A 33 48.54 -19.28 8.43
CA THR A 33 48.29 -20.74 8.69
C THR A 33 48.40 -21.40 10.10
N ILE A 34 47.38 -22.20 10.49
CA ILE A 34 47.44 -23.63 10.94
C ILE A 34 46.02 -24.26 11.02
N ALA A 35 45.95 -25.53 10.62
CA ALA A 35 44.78 -26.40 10.46
C ALA A 35 44.46 -27.31 11.68
N GLY A 36 43.26 -27.92 11.69
CA GLY A 36 42.92 -29.04 12.58
C GLY A 36 41.61 -29.76 12.18
N LYS A 37 41.73 -31.02 11.73
CA LYS A 37 40.68 -31.97 11.30
C LYS A 37 40.01 -32.70 12.47
N VAL A 38 38.74 -33.11 12.32
CA VAL A 38 38.18 -34.40 12.83
C VAL A 38 37.11 -34.91 11.85
N SER A 39 37.11 -36.23 11.61
CA SER A 39 36.23 -37.00 10.71
C SER A 39 35.70 -38.24 11.48
N ILE A 40 34.76 -38.97 10.84
CA ILE A 40 34.33 -40.38 11.07
C ILE A 40 33.06 -40.48 11.99
N GLN A 41 31.94 -41.18 11.70
CA GLN A 41 31.58 -42.28 10.78
C GLN A 41 30.05 -42.37 10.52
N HIS A 42 29.67 -42.99 9.38
CA HIS A 42 28.34 -43.53 9.02
C HIS A 42 27.99 -44.82 9.76
N VAL A 43 26.67 -45.10 9.94
CA VAL A 43 26.06 -46.44 9.73
C VAL A 43 24.61 -46.27 9.23
N GLU A 44 24.35 -46.79 8.03
CA GLU A 44 23.02 -47.17 7.48
C GLU A 44 22.74 -48.64 7.80
N LEU A 45 21.45 -49.03 7.89
CA LEU A 45 20.99 -50.39 7.59
C LEU A 45 19.50 -50.39 7.22
N GLU A 46 19.21 -50.98 6.06
CA GLU A 46 17.90 -51.17 5.41
C GLU A 46 17.23 -52.53 5.73
N ALA A 47 15.89 -52.51 5.71
CA ALA A 47 14.92 -53.43 5.09
C ALA A 47 14.65 -54.89 5.55
N TYR A 48 13.38 -55.26 5.28
CA TYR A 48 12.72 -56.57 5.07
C TYR A 48 11.69 -57.10 6.10
N GLY A 49 10.43 -56.73 5.88
CA GLY A 49 9.29 -57.57 5.41
C GLY A 49 9.02 -59.02 5.89
N TYR A 50 7.71 -59.24 6.08
CA TYR A 50 6.87 -60.46 5.97
C TYR A 50 6.28 -61.13 7.24
N ALA A 51 4.98 -61.42 7.11
CA ALA A 51 4.02 -61.87 8.10
C ALA A 51 4.01 -63.39 8.31
N GLY A 52 3.58 -63.83 9.50
CA GLY A 52 3.21 -65.22 9.78
C GLY A 52 3.00 -65.53 11.26
N ASP A 53 1.74 -65.87 11.58
CA ASP A 53 1.24 -66.69 12.70
C ASP A 53 1.16 -66.14 14.15
N GLU A 54 -0.09 -65.83 14.53
CA GLU A 54 -0.58 -65.62 15.89
C GLU A 54 -0.94 -66.99 16.52
N SER A 55 -0.44 -67.30 17.73
CA SER A 55 -1.27 -67.92 18.80
C SER A 55 -0.46 -68.42 20.02
N GLU A 56 0.86 -68.59 19.97
CA GLU A 56 1.63 -69.12 21.13
C GLU A 56 2.40 -68.06 21.95
N GLY A 57 2.67 -66.87 21.39
CA GLY A 57 3.44 -65.82 22.07
C GLY A 57 2.67 -64.99 23.12
N ILE A 58 1.33 -64.98 23.04
CA ILE A 58 0.48 -64.11 23.87
C ILE A 58 0.11 -64.78 25.22
N GLN A 59 0.13 -66.11 25.31
CA GLN A 59 -0.17 -66.80 26.58
C GLN A 59 1.04 -66.88 27.53
N ARG A 60 2.29 -66.94 27.01
CA ARG A 60 3.50 -66.94 27.85
C ARG A 60 3.81 -65.58 28.51
N LYS A 61 3.49 -64.46 27.85
CA LYS A 61 3.71 -63.10 28.39
C LYS A 61 2.68 -62.67 29.44
N ARG A 62 1.56 -63.39 29.57
CA ARG A 62 0.51 -63.07 30.56
C ARG A 62 0.79 -63.74 31.92
N ALA A 63 1.36 -64.94 31.93
CA ALA A 63 1.77 -65.64 33.15
C ALA A 63 2.97 -64.98 33.86
N GLU A 64 3.92 -64.39 33.13
CA GLU A 64 5.05 -63.64 33.72
C GLU A 64 4.67 -62.26 34.29
N LEU A 65 3.48 -61.74 33.96
CA LEU A 65 3.01 -60.43 34.43
C LEU A 65 2.18 -60.56 35.71
N ASP A 66 1.44 -61.65 35.90
CA ASP A 66 0.64 -61.90 37.09
C ASP A 66 1.53 -62.30 38.31
N ASP A 67 2.61 -63.06 38.10
CA ASP A 67 3.58 -63.41 39.17
C ASP A 67 4.42 -62.21 39.68
N ARG A 68 4.48 -61.11 38.91
CA ARG A 68 5.17 -59.87 39.31
C ARG A 68 4.28 -58.87 40.04
N ILE A 69 2.96 -59.05 40.00
CA ILE A 69 1.99 -58.17 40.67
C ILE A 69 1.72 -58.62 42.10
N ASP A 70 1.89 -59.91 42.42
CA ASP A 70 1.64 -60.46 43.76
C ASP A 70 2.86 -60.43 44.71
N ALA A 71 4.05 -60.01 44.23
CA ALA A 71 5.29 -60.05 45.02
C ALA A 71 5.70 -58.74 45.73
N MET A 72 4.94 -57.64 45.68
CA MET A 72 5.34 -56.37 46.32
C MET A 72 4.20 -55.60 47.01
N SER A 73 3.65 -56.17 48.07
CA SER A 73 3.28 -55.40 49.28
C SER A 73 3.16 -56.33 50.48
N PRO A 74 3.90 -56.06 51.58
CA PRO A 74 3.17 -55.58 52.74
C PRO A 74 3.90 -54.53 53.60
N SER A 75 3.11 -53.91 54.46
CA SER A 75 3.47 -53.17 55.68
C SER A 75 3.77 -51.66 55.55
N CYS A 76 2.67 -50.93 55.45
CA CYS A 76 2.54 -49.56 55.89
C CYS A 76 2.56 -49.52 57.43
N SER A 77 3.72 -49.24 58.05
CA SER A 77 3.84 -48.61 59.38
C SER A 77 5.30 -48.56 59.85
N ARG A 78 6.01 -47.49 59.51
CA ARG A 78 7.07 -46.81 60.29
C ARG A 78 7.78 -45.83 59.35
N PHE A 79 8.34 -44.76 59.92
CA PHE A 79 8.91 -43.58 59.26
C PHE A 79 7.92 -42.47 58.88
N ALA A 80 7.24 -41.97 59.91
CA ALA A 80 7.03 -40.54 60.05
C ALA A 80 8.35 -39.87 60.46
N GLU A 81 9.10 -39.32 59.50
CA GLU A 81 10.03 -38.17 59.65
C GLU A 81 10.89 -38.05 58.38
N PHE A 82 10.38 -37.31 57.39
CA PHE A 82 11.19 -36.51 56.46
C PHE A 82 10.21 -35.61 55.68
N ARG A 83 9.68 -34.61 56.39
CA ARG A 83 8.87 -33.55 55.79
C ARG A 83 9.82 -32.62 55.03
N LYS A 84 10.08 -32.91 53.75
CA LYS A 84 10.59 -31.86 52.84
C LYS A 84 9.58 -30.69 52.91
N PRO A 85 10.01 -29.44 53.07
CA PRO A 85 9.09 -28.33 53.00
C PRO A 85 8.45 -28.38 51.61
N GLN A 86 7.15 -28.67 51.55
CA GLN A 86 6.34 -28.24 50.44
C GLN A 86 6.46 -26.72 50.42
N THR A 87 7.37 -26.20 49.59
CA THR A 87 7.19 -24.88 49.01
C THR A 87 5.84 -24.95 48.32
N THR A 88 4.81 -24.54 49.02
CA THR A 88 3.60 -24.00 48.44
C THR A 88 4.09 -22.93 47.47
N MET A 89 4.23 -23.29 46.19
CA MET A 89 4.22 -22.30 45.15
C MET A 89 2.85 -21.66 45.27
N THR A 90 2.80 -20.54 45.99
CA THR A 90 1.77 -19.54 45.80
C THR A 90 1.63 -19.41 44.30
N PRO A 91 0.42 -19.56 43.71
CA PRO A 91 0.26 -19.29 42.29
C PRO A 91 0.89 -17.92 42.08
N ALA A 92 1.91 -17.86 41.22
CA ALA A 92 2.59 -16.62 40.92
C ALA A 92 1.48 -15.62 40.66
N ARG A 93 1.36 -14.59 41.51
CA ARG A 93 0.46 -13.47 41.27
C ARG A 93 0.81 -13.02 39.87
N THR A 94 -0.01 -13.41 38.89
CA THR A 94 0.00 -12.78 37.60
C THR A 94 -0.36 -11.35 37.94
N THR A 95 0.65 -10.48 37.94
CA THR A 95 0.43 -9.05 38.02
C THR A 95 -0.65 -8.77 36.99
N PRO A 96 -1.83 -8.25 37.37
CA PRO A 96 -2.88 -7.99 36.41
C PRO A 96 -2.23 -7.08 35.37
N THR A 97 -2.10 -7.57 34.14
CA THR A 97 -1.64 -6.74 33.02
C THR A 97 -2.59 -5.58 33.00
N ARG A 98 -2.12 -4.40 33.43
CA ARG A 98 -2.92 -3.20 33.62
C ARG A 98 -3.77 -3.02 32.36
N GLU A 99 -5.09 -3.18 32.50
CA GLU A 99 -5.97 -3.08 31.34
C GLU A 99 -5.74 -1.72 30.70
N LEU A 100 -5.51 -1.70 29.39
CA LEU A 100 -5.32 -0.45 28.67
C LEU A 100 -6.59 0.39 28.82
N SER A 101 -6.44 1.63 29.31
CA SER A 101 -7.54 2.58 29.28
C SER A 101 -7.95 2.91 27.84
N ASP A 102 -9.16 3.41 27.66
CA ASP A 102 -9.65 3.77 26.32
C ASP A 102 -8.82 4.87 25.69
N TRP A 103 -8.34 5.82 26.49
CA TRP A 103 -7.37 6.83 26.07
C TRP A 103 -6.05 6.22 25.60
N SER A 104 -5.54 5.18 26.27
CA SER A 104 -4.32 4.49 25.83
C SER A 104 -4.55 3.76 24.50
N ARG A 105 -5.74 3.17 24.31
CA ARG A 105 -6.12 2.50 23.05
C ARG A 105 -6.25 3.51 21.91
N LEU A 106 -6.88 4.65 22.15
CA LEU A 106 -6.96 5.75 21.19
C LEU A 106 -5.59 6.29 20.83
N ALA A 107 -4.72 6.51 21.81
CA ALA A 107 -3.35 6.99 21.57
C ALA A 107 -2.53 6.02 20.72
N LEU A 108 -2.66 4.70 20.95
CA LEU A 108 -1.98 3.68 20.13
C LEU A 108 -2.58 3.57 18.73
N ALA A 109 -3.90 3.67 18.59
CA ALA A 109 -4.56 3.74 17.27
C ALA A 109 -4.09 4.98 16.49
N ALA A 110 -4.02 6.14 17.16
CA ALA A 110 -3.49 7.37 16.59
C ALA A 110 -2.01 7.25 16.22
N ALA A 111 -1.19 6.59 17.06
CA ALA A 111 0.21 6.34 16.74
C ALA A 111 0.38 5.49 15.47
N THR A 112 -0.50 4.49 15.25
CA THR A 112 -0.53 3.72 14.00
C THR A 112 -0.83 4.63 12.81
N GLY A 113 -1.86 5.46 12.96
CA GLY A 113 -2.23 6.49 11.99
C GLY A 113 -1.05 7.37 11.60
N CYS A 114 -0.40 7.93 12.62
CA CYS A 114 0.74 8.83 12.46
C CYS A 114 1.95 8.16 11.80
N LEU A 115 2.32 6.96 12.26
CA LEU A 115 3.46 6.25 11.72
C LEU A 115 3.27 5.88 10.26
N TRP A 116 2.08 5.45 9.85
CA TRP A 116 1.81 5.12 8.45
C TRP A 116 1.91 6.37 7.57
N PHE A 117 1.18 7.44 7.90
CA PHE A 117 1.19 8.63 7.04
C PHE A 117 2.57 9.28 6.98
N LEU A 118 3.31 9.35 8.10
CA LEU A 118 4.67 9.90 8.12
C LEU A 118 5.69 9.02 7.40
N SER A 119 5.34 7.76 7.11
CA SER A 119 6.19 6.88 6.31
C SER A 119 5.92 7.01 4.82
N ALA A 120 4.79 7.61 4.45
CA ALA A 120 4.40 7.82 3.06
C ALA A 120 5.11 9.07 2.47
N PRO A 121 5.27 9.12 1.15
CA PRO A 121 5.63 10.36 0.44
C PRO A 121 4.87 11.59 0.97
N PRO A 122 5.49 12.77 1.10
CA PRO A 122 6.90 13.13 0.83
C PRO A 122 7.80 12.92 2.05
N PHE A 123 7.25 12.43 3.17
CA PHE A 123 7.96 12.29 4.42
C PHE A 123 8.95 11.13 4.28
N ARG A 124 10.25 11.44 4.20
CA ARG A 124 11.33 10.47 3.93
C ARG A 124 11.59 9.47 5.08
N PHE A 125 10.56 9.08 5.83
CA PHE A 125 10.59 8.18 6.98
C PHE A 125 9.97 6.81 6.67
N SER A 126 10.28 6.27 5.50
CA SER A 126 9.89 4.92 5.03
C SER A 126 10.18 3.76 6.00
N VAL A 127 11.15 3.91 6.91
CA VAL A 127 11.46 2.91 7.94
C VAL A 127 10.30 2.73 8.94
N GLY A 128 9.49 3.77 9.17
CA GLY A 128 8.33 3.72 10.06
C GLY A 128 7.30 2.66 9.64
N ALA A 129 7.15 2.41 8.33
CA ALA A 129 6.20 1.46 7.79
C ALA A 129 6.43 0.01 8.31
N TRP A 130 7.67 -0.34 8.63
CA TRP A 130 8.04 -1.68 9.12
C TRP A 130 7.54 -1.98 10.54
N PHE A 131 7.08 -0.96 11.27
CA PHE A 131 6.50 -1.10 12.61
C PHE A 131 5.23 -0.26 12.84
N ALA A 132 4.70 0.39 11.80
CA ALA A 132 3.56 1.30 11.88
C ALA A 132 2.30 0.64 12.46
N MET A 133 2.07 -0.65 12.17
CA MET A 133 0.84 -1.36 12.56
C MET A 133 0.92 -2.04 13.93
N ILE A 134 2.11 -2.10 14.54
CA ILE A 134 2.31 -2.75 15.85
C ILE A 134 1.44 -2.12 16.95
N PRO A 135 1.31 -0.79 17.09
CA PRO A 135 0.47 -0.20 18.11
C PRO A 135 -1.01 -0.62 17.99
N LEU A 136 -1.57 -0.67 16.78
CA LEU A 136 -2.94 -1.14 16.55
C LEU A 136 -3.09 -2.63 16.87
N MET A 137 -2.11 -3.48 16.53
CA MET A 137 -2.12 -4.90 16.88
C MET A 137 -2.17 -5.11 18.41
N ILE A 138 -1.47 -4.29 19.19
CA ILE A 138 -1.53 -4.28 20.67
C ILE A 138 -2.94 -3.94 21.16
N VAL A 139 -3.61 -2.98 20.53
CA VAL A 139 -4.99 -2.60 20.87
C VAL A 139 -5.96 -3.74 20.56
N LEU A 140 -5.84 -4.37 19.40
CA LEU A 140 -6.74 -5.42 18.93
C LEU A 140 -6.69 -6.68 19.80
N GLU A 141 -5.51 -7.08 20.27
CA GLU A 141 -5.35 -8.23 21.18
C GLU A 141 -6.06 -8.00 22.53
N ARG A 142 -6.01 -6.78 23.04
CA ARG A 142 -6.50 -6.40 24.38
C ARG A 142 -7.92 -5.87 24.39
N THR A 143 -8.62 -5.94 23.25
CA THR A 143 -9.98 -5.43 23.11
C THR A 143 -11.00 -6.57 23.14
N PRO A 144 -11.96 -6.57 24.09
CA PRO A 144 -12.92 -7.67 24.27
C PRO A 144 -14.03 -7.74 23.23
N SER A 145 -14.36 -6.61 22.60
CA SER A 145 -15.53 -6.47 21.72
C SER A 145 -15.13 -6.20 20.27
N LEU A 146 -15.82 -6.83 19.34
CA LEU A 146 -15.68 -6.57 17.90
C LEU A 146 -15.98 -5.11 17.56
N ALA A 147 -17.03 -4.53 18.14
CA ALA A 147 -17.38 -3.12 17.90
C ALA A 147 -16.25 -2.18 18.31
N ARG A 148 -15.55 -2.49 19.40
CA ARG A 148 -14.40 -1.71 19.86
C ARG A 148 -13.16 -1.93 18.99
N ALA A 149 -12.95 -3.16 18.50
CA ALA A 149 -11.87 -3.46 17.55
C ALA A 149 -12.05 -2.68 16.24
N VAL A 150 -13.28 -2.65 15.71
CA VAL A 150 -13.65 -1.82 14.56
C VAL A 150 -13.42 -0.35 14.89
N LEU A 151 -13.99 0.18 15.98
CA LEU A 151 -13.84 1.58 16.37
C LEU A 151 -12.38 2.05 16.40
N PHE A 152 -11.49 1.36 17.12
CA PHE A 152 -10.09 1.78 17.21
C PHE A 152 -9.35 1.65 15.87
N SER A 153 -9.71 0.67 15.04
CA SER A 153 -9.11 0.54 13.72
C SER A 153 -9.63 1.62 12.76
N SER A 154 -10.92 1.99 12.85
CA SER A 154 -11.49 3.12 12.12
C SER A 154 -10.83 4.43 12.52
N VAL A 155 -10.49 4.63 13.80
CA VAL A 155 -9.72 5.81 14.25
C VAL A 155 -8.32 5.82 13.64
N ALA A 156 -7.62 4.68 13.63
CA ALA A 156 -6.31 4.58 12.99
C ALA A 156 -6.40 4.90 11.50
N GLY A 157 -7.34 4.28 10.78
CA GLY A 157 -7.58 4.51 9.35
C GLY A 157 -7.97 5.96 9.04
N LEU A 158 -8.82 6.58 9.87
CA LEU A 158 -9.18 7.98 9.71
C LEU A 158 -7.96 8.89 9.83
N ILE A 159 -7.05 8.63 10.77
CA ILE A 159 -5.83 9.43 10.95
C ILE A 159 -4.84 9.20 9.81
N VAL A 160 -4.66 7.95 9.34
CA VAL A 160 -3.85 7.67 8.14
C VAL A 160 -4.36 8.50 6.97
N ASN A 161 -5.67 8.46 6.73
CA ASN A 161 -6.28 9.10 5.57
C ASN A 161 -6.33 10.62 5.68
N ILE A 162 -6.58 11.19 6.86
CA ILE A 162 -6.48 12.64 7.07
C ILE A 162 -5.04 13.12 6.81
N GLY A 163 -4.05 12.37 7.30
CA GLY A 163 -2.64 12.72 7.16
C GLY A 163 -2.07 12.48 5.76
N GLY A 164 -2.50 11.43 5.06
CA GLY A 164 -2.07 11.11 3.69
C GLY A 164 -2.80 11.95 2.64
N PHE A 165 -4.11 12.13 2.80
CA PHE A 165 -4.95 12.82 1.81
C PHE A 165 -5.28 14.27 2.16
N TYR A 166 -4.52 14.94 3.04
CA TYR A 166 -4.82 16.32 3.41
C TYR A 166 -4.93 17.27 2.21
N TRP A 167 -4.20 16.98 1.13
CA TRP A 167 -4.26 17.69 -0.15
C TRP A 167 -5.64 17.65 -0.79
N LEU A 168 -6.40 16.57 -0.59
CA LEU A 168 -7.71 16.37 -1.20
C LEU A 168 -8.74 17.39 -0.74
N PHE A 169 -8.61 17.91 0.49
CA PHE A 169 -9.47 18.98 0.98
C PHE A 169 -9.40 20.23 0.09
N GLU A 170 -8.18 20.64 -0.30
CA GLU A 170 -8.01 21.82 -1.15
C GLU A 170 -8.38 21.52 -2.61
N THR A 171 -8.13 20.30 -3.09
CA THR A 171 -8.63 19.85 -4.39
C THR A 171 -10.16 19.95 -4.45
N ILE A 172 -10.88 19.45 -3.45
CA ILE A 172 -12.36 19.55 -3.40
C ILE A 172 -12.81 21.03 -3.38
N ARG A 173 -12.10 21.90 -2.66
CA ARG A 173 -12.44 23.33 -2.63
C ARG A 173 -12.22 24.02 -3.97
N ARG A 174 -11.03 23.85 -4.57
CA ARG A 174 -10.61 24.57 -5.77
C ARG A 174 -11.17 23.95 -7.05
N PHE A 175 -11.05 22.64 -7.16
CA PHE A 175 -11.45 21.90 -8.35
C PHE A 175 -12.97 21.68 -8.38
N ALA A 176 -13.55 21.21 -7.26
CA ALA A 176 -15.00 20.97 -7.21
C ALA A 176 -15.83 22.24 -6.92
N GLY A 177 -15.18 23.35 -6.54
CA GLY A 177 -15.83 24.62 -6.24
C GLY A 177 -16.68 24.62 -4.96
N LEU A 178 -16.46 23.66 -4.06
CA LEU A 178 -17.29 23.53 -2.85
C LEU A 178 -16.87 24.53 -1.76
N PRO A 179 -17.82 25.19 -1.06
CA PRO A 179 -17.54 25.97 0.14
C PRO A 179 -16.82 25.12 1.21
N TRP A 180 -15.97 25.77 2.01
CA TRP A 180 -15.08 25.05 2.96
C TRP A 180 -15.80 24.06 3.91
N PRO A 181 -17.02 24.33 4.45
CA PRO A 181 -17.67 23.37 5.33
C PRO A 181 -18.08 22.10 4.60
N LEU A 182 -18.61 22.24 3.37
CA LEU A 182 -19.04 21.11 2.56
C LEU A 182 -17.84 20.32 2.03
N ALA A 183 -16.76 21.01 1.65
CA ALA A 183 -15.51 20.38 1.29
C ALA A 183 -14.91 19.57 2.46
N LEU A 184 -14.99 20.09 3.69
CA LEU A 184 -14.51 19.40 4.89
C LEU A 184 -15.33 18.13 5.15
N VAL A 185 -16.66 18.21 5.04
CA VAL A 185 -17.54 17.04 5.18
C VAL A 185 -17.25 16.00 4.12
N ALA A 186 -17.10 16.40 2.85
CA ALA A 186 -16.77 15.48 1.75
C ALA A 186 -15.39 14.83 1.96
N PHE A 187 -14.38 15.61 2.35
CA PHE A 187 -13.05 15.13 2.66
C PHE A 187 -13.06 14.09 3.80
N LEU A 188 -13.72 14.39 4.92
CA LEU A 188 -13.83 13.46 6.05
C LEU A 188 -14.62 12.20 5.67
N ALA A 189 -15.65 12.31 4.83
CA ALA A 189 -16.39 11.16 4.32
C ALA A 189 -15.51 10.25 3.46
N ILE A 190 -14.67 10.82 2.59
CA ILE A 190 -13.68 10.08 1.79
C ILE A 190 -12.65 9.40 2.70
N CYS A 191 -12.11 10.12 3.70
CA CYS A 191 -11.17 9.56 4.66
C CYS A 191 -11.77 8.39 5.45
N LEU A 192 -13.04 8.50 5.84
CA LEU A 192 -13.76 7.44 6.52
C LEU A 192 -14.01 6.22 5.62
N TYR A 193 -14.36 6.46 4.35
CA TYR A 193 -14.56 5.42 3.35
C TYR A 193 -13.26 4.65 3.07
N GLN A 194 -12.15 5.35 2.78
CA GLN A 194 -10.84 4.72 2.61
C GLN A 194 -10.39 4.02 3.91
N GLY A 195 -10.70 4.58 5.08
CA GLY A 195 -10.49 3.98 6.39
C GLY A 195 -11.29 2.70 6.67
N LEU A 196 -12.19 2.28 5.78
CA LEU A 196 -12.85 0.98 5.86
C LEU A 196 -11.85 -0.17 5.76
N THR A 197 -10.73 0.01 5.05
CA THR A 197 -9.66 -1.00 4.97
C THR A 197 -9.15 -1.39 6.36
N PHE A 198 -8.89 -0.40 7.23
CA PHE A 198 -8.50 -0.60 8.62
C PHE A 198 -9.63 -1.22 9.45
N SER A 199 -10.87 -0.82 9.20
CA SER A 199 -12.04 -1.36 9.90
C SER A 199 -12.22 -2.86 9.63
N LEU A 200 -12.06 -3.28 8.37
CA LEU A 200 -12.07 -4.68 7.95
C LEU A 200 -10.88 -5.45 8.51
N PHE A 201 -9.67 -4.85 8.48
CA PHE A 201 -8.48 -5.41 9.10
C PHE A 201 -8.71 -5.71 10.59
N GLY A 202 -9.20 -4.71 11.35
CA GLY A 202 -9.47 -4.83 12.78
C GLY A 202 -10.50 -5.90 13.09
N ALA A 203 -11.57 -5.98 12.30
CA ALA A 203 -12.60 -7.01 12.44
C ALA A 203 -12.04 -8.42 12.19
N ALA A 204 -11.30 -8.61 11.10
CA ALA A 204 -10.70 -9.89 10.74
C ALA A 204 -9.70 -10.38 11.80
N VAL A 205 -8.79 -9.50 12.23
CA VAL A 205 -7.83 -9.78 13.31
C VAL A 205 -8.55 -10.16 14.60
N HIS A 206 -9.55 -9.37 15.01
CA HIS A 206 -10.30 -9.64 16.24
C HIS A 206 -11.00 -11.00 16.22
N VAL A 207 -11.71 -11.33 15.13
CA VAL A 207 -12.44 -12.60 14.99
C VAL A 207 -11.49 -13.79 15.03
N LEU A 208 -10.36 -13.72 14.33
CA LEU A 208 -9.40 -14.83 14.25
C LEU A 208 -8.64 -15.04 15.57
N ARG A 209 -8.18 -13.96 16.21
CA ARG A 209 -7.42 -14.03 17.48
C ARG A 209 -8.26 -14.54 18.66
N ARG A 210 -9.59 -14.34 18.63
CA ARG A 210 -10.51 -14.83 19.67
C ARG A 210 -10.76 -16.33 19.64
N ARG A 211 -10.41 -17.01 18.54
CA ARG A 211 -10.80 -18.42 18.30
C ARG A 211 -9.62 -19.39 18.36
N GLY A 212 -8.40 -18.90 18.57
CA GLY A 212 -7.20 -19.71 18.73
C GLY A 212 -5.92 -18.89 18.56
N TYR A 213 -4.78 -19.51 18.85
CA TYR A 213 -3.49 -18.89 18.59
C TYR A 213 -3.12 -19.04 17.11
N ILE A 214 -3.41 -18.02 16.32
CA ILE A 214 -2.86 -17.85 14.96
C ILE A 214 -1.86 -16.69 15.04
N PRO A 215 -0.59 -16.87 14.60
CA PRO A 215 0.39 -15.80 14.60
C PRO A 215 -0.12 -14.54 13.88
N MET A 216 0.11 -13.38 14.48
CA MET A 216 -0.20 -12.09 13.85
C MET A 216 0.59 -11.92 12.54
N ALA A 217 1.80 -12.47 12.47
CA ALA A 217 2.60 -12.55 11.23
C ALA A 217 1.83 -13.16 10.05
N LEU A 218 0.93 -14.12 10.30
CA LEU A 218 0.09 -14.72 9.27
C LEU A 218 -1.20 -13.91 9.04
N ILE A 219 -1.86 -13.46 10.10
CA ILE A 219 -3.16 -12.78 9.99
C ILE A 219 -3.01 -11.41 9.33
N ALA A 220 -2.01 -10.63 9.73
CA ALA A 220 -1.88 -9.24 9.32
C ALA A 220 -1.82 -9.04 7.79
N PRO A 221 -0.94 -9.73 7.03
CA PRO A 221 -0.91 -9.60 5.57
C PRO A 221 -2.21 -10.11 4.92
N LEU A 222 -2.78 -11.21 5.41
CA LEU A 222 -4.05 -11.74 4.89
C LEU A 222 -5.20 -10.74 5.07
N ALA A 223 -5.29 -10.14 6.25
CA ALA A 223 -6.37 -9.23 6.61
C ALA A 223 -6.32 -7.91 5.84
N MET A 224 -5.14 -7.28 5.75
CA MET A 224 -5.06 -5.97 5.07
C MET A 224 -5.11 -6.11 3.56
N VAL A 225 -4.38 -7.05 2.95
CA VAL A 225 -4.43 -7.19 1.48
C VAL A 225 -5.84 -7.57 1.03
N ALA A 226 -6.56 -8.40 1.79
CA ALA A 226 -7.96 -8.66 1.50
C ALA A 226 -8.85 -7.41 1.67
N ALA A 227 -8.55 -6.56 2.65
CA ALA A 227 -9.28 -5.31 2.85
C ALA A 227 -9.03 -4.31 1.72
N GLU A 228 -7.77 -4.08 1.33
CA GLU A 228 -7.36 -3.26 0.18
C GLU A 228 -7.93 -3.82 -1.14
N TRP A 229 -8.03 -5.14 -1.27
CA TRP A 229 -8.63 -5.80 -2.44
C TRP A 229 -10.15 -5.64 -2.51
N THR A 230 -10.82 -5.58 -1.35
CA THR A 230 -12.29 -5.55 -1.27
C THR A 230 -12.85 -4.13 -1.32
N VAL A 231 -12.12 -3.15 -0.78
CA VAL A 231 -12.52 -1.75 -0.74
C VAL A 231 -11.95 -1.06 -1.98
N PRO A 232 -12.77 -0.60 -2.94
CA PRO A 232 -12.27 0.15 -4.08
C PRO A 232 -11.58 1.42 -3.60
N MET A 233 -10.27 1.49 -3.76
CA MET A 233 -9.49 2.63 -3.31
C MET A 233 -9.71 3.81 -4.27
N ILE A 234 -10.02 4.99 -3.72
CA ILE A 234 -10.13 6.22 -4.52
C ILE A 234 -8.76 6.63 -5.06
N PHE A 235 -7.73 6.43 -4.26
CA PHE A 235 -6.33 6.56 -4.62
C PHE A 235 -5.55 5.42 -3.93
N PRO A 236 -4.62 4.73 -4.62
CA PRO A 236 -4.00 3.51 -4.10
C PRO A 236 -2.91 3.79 -3.05
N ASP A 237 -3.30 4.24 -1.86
CA ASP A 237 -2.45 4.62 -0.72
C ASP A 237 -1.96 3.45 0.15
N SER A 238 -1.87 2.26 -0.43
CA SER A 238 -1.42 1.06 0.29
C SER A 238 -0.06 1.30 0.97
N LEU A 239 0.24 0.54 2.02
CA LEU A 239 1.51 0.67 2.76
C LEU A 239 2.74 0.49 1.85
N ALA A 240 2.57 -0.16 0.69
CA ALA A 240 3.61 -0.38 -0.30
C ALA A 240 4.27 0.91 -0.80
N ILE A 241 3.51 2.01 -0.97
CA ILE A 241 4.04 3.27 -1.53
C ILE A 241 5.19 3.84 -0.69
N THR A 242 5.22 3.52 0.60
CA THR A 242 6.28 3.93 1.54
C THR A 242 7.65 3.37 1.15
N GLN A 243 7.70 2.32 0.32
CA GLN A 243 8.92 1.65 -0.09
C GLN A 243 9.38 2.02 -1.50
N ALA A 244 8.72 2.95 -2.21
CA ALA A 244 9.05 3.28 -3.60
C ALA A 244 10.54 3.60 -3.83
N TRP A 245 11.20 4.30 -2.89
CA TRP A 245 12.62 4.62 -2.99
C TRP A 245 13.58 3.54 -2.48
N HIS A 246 13.08 2.32 -2.24
CA HIS A 246 13.89 1.16 -1.83
C HIS A 246 13.87 0.06 -2.90
N PRO A 247 14.66 0.21 -3.99
CA PRO A 247 14.66 -0.71 -5.11
C PRO A 247 14.78 -2.19 -4.71
N LEU A 248 15.62 -2.51 -3.72
CA LEU A 248 15.81 -3.89 -3.24
C LEU A 248 14.52 -4.54 -2.72
N VAL A 249 13.63 -3.76 -2.12
CA VAL A 249 12.38 -4.26 -1.54
C VAL A 249 11.31 -4.38 -2.62
N ILE A 250 11.16 -3.36 -3.46
CA ILE A 250 10.05 -3.26 -4.41
C ILE A 250 10.16 -4.23 -5.61
N GLN A 251 11.31 -4.87 -5.84
CA GLN A 251 11.46 -5.78 -6.98
C GLN A 251 10.40 -6.87 -7.03
N ILE A 252 9.87 -7.31 -5.88
CA ILE A 252 8.79 -8.33 -5.81
C ILE A 252 7.46 -7.87 -6.41
N ALA A 253 7.32 -6.57 -6.73
CA ALA A 253 6.16 -6.06 -7.45
C ALA A 253 6.05 -6.65 -8.86
N ASP A 254 7.16 -7.09 -9.47
CA ASP A 254 7.12 -7.81 -10.76
C ASP A 254 6.51 -9.23 -10.66
N ILE A 255 6.24 -9.71 -9.44
CA ILE A 255 5.53 -10.96 -9.16
C ILE A 255 4.12 -10.69 -8.62
N ALA A 256 4.01 -9.87 -7.57
CA ALA A 256 2.80 -9.76 -6.78
C ALA A 256 2.18 -8.36 -6.78
N GLY A 257 2.73 -7.42 -7.58
CA GLY A 257 2.35 -6.02 -7.56
C GLY A 257 2.63 -5.35 -6.21
N PRO A 258 2.05 -4.17 -5.95
CA PRO A 258 2.26 -3.43 -4.71
C PRO A 258 1.67 -4.18 -3.51
N ALA A 259 0.62 -4.99 -3.74
CA ALA A 259 0.04 -5.88 -2.73
C ALA A 259 1.07 -6.87 -2.13
N GLY A 260 2.05 -7.32 -2.92
CA GLY A 260 3.15 -8.15 -2.42
C GLY A 260 4.05 -7.42 -1.41
N VAL A 261 4.35 -6.16 -1.69
CA VAL A 261 5.14 -5.30 -0.79
C VAL A 261 4.34 -4.95 0.46
N CYS A 262 3.05 -4.63 0.33
CA CYS A 262 2.15 -4.43 1.48
C CYS A 262 2.11 -5.69 2.38
N ALA A 263 1.95 -6.88 1.78
CA ALA A 263 1.98 -8.15 2.51
C ALA A 263 3.31 -8.38 3.24
N LEU A 264 4.46 -8.07 2.62
CA LEU A 264 5.76 -8.19 3.25
C LEU A 264 5.89 -7.28 4.48
N LEU A 265 5.48 -6.01 4.36
CA LEU A 265 5.54 -5.05 5.47
C LEU A 265 4.69 -5.53 6.64
N LEU A 266 3.48 -6.03 6.38
CA LEU A 266 2.59 -6.53 7.44
C LEU A 266 3.01 -7.87 8.03
N LEU A 267 3.64 -8.73 7.23
CA LEU A 267 4.27 -9.95 7.71
C LEU A 267 5.35 -9.61 8.75
N ILE A 268 6.19 -8.59 8.49
CA ILE A 268 7.21 -8.14 9.45
C ILE A 268 6.60 -7.45 10.66
N ASN A 269 5.63 -6.54 10.48
CA ASN A 269 4.90 -5.93 11.60
C ASN A 269 4.30 -7.00 12.54
N GLY A 270 3.64 -8.01 11.96
CA GLY A 270 3.03 -9.10 12.72
C GLY A 270 4.07 -9.98 13.43
N ALA A 271 5.20 -10.28 12.79
CA ALA A 271 6.27 -11.06 13.40
C ALA A 271 6.96 -10.33 14.57
N LEU A 272 7.21 -9.03 14.41
CA LEU A 272 7.74 -8.18 15.49
C LEU A 272 6.77 -8.10 16.66
N TYR A 273 5.46 -7.94 16.37
CA TYR A 273 4.42 -7.99 17.38
C TYR A 273 4.40 -9.35 18.12
N ASP A 274 4.39 -10.47 17.39
CA ASP A 274 4.35 -11.80 17.99
C ASP A 274 5.59 -12.04 18.87
N LEU A 275 6.78 -11.61 18.44
CA LEU A 275 8.04 -11.73 19.20
C LEU A 275 7.99 -10.93 20.50
N ALA A 276 7.42 -9.73 20.47
CA ALA A 276 7.21 -8.89 21.64
C ALA A 276 6.16 -9.49 22.60
N ALA A 277 5.13 -10.14 22.07
CA ALA A 277 4.04 -10.72 22.87
C ALA A 277 4.39 -12.08 23.48
N SER A 278 5.09 -12.97 22.77
CA SER A 278 5.46 -14.30 23.27
C SER A 278 6.62 -14.94 22.50
N ARG A 279 7.83 -14.89 23.07
CA ARG A 279 9.03 -15.48 22.46
C ARG A 279 8.86 -16.95 22.04
N ARG A 280 8.31 -17.82 22.90
CA ARG A 280 8.22 -19.27 22.64
C ARG A 280 7.37 -19.62 21.43
N ARG A 281 6.28 -18.88 21.18
CA ARG A 281 5.34 -19.16 20.08
C ARG A 281 5.64 -18.35 18.82
N ALA A 282 6.50 -17.32 18.95
CA ALA A 282 6.87 -16.43 17.86
C ALA A 282 8.16 -16.82 17.11
N VAL A 283 8.96 -17.77 17.62
CA VAL A 283 10.25 -18.15 16.98
C VAL A 283 10.04 -18.59 15.53
N VAL A 284 9.12 -19.52 15.28
CA VAL A 284 8.88 -20.03 13.92
C VAL A 284 8.34 -18.93 13.00
N PRO A 285 7.28 -18.17 13.36
CA PRO A 285 6.85 -17.02 12.57
C PRO A 285 7.98 -16.02 12.30
N ALA A 286 8.78 -15.66 13.31
CA ALA A 286 9.87 -14.70 13.15
C ALA A 286 10.97 -15.21 12.21
N ILE A 287 11.36 -16.48 12.30
CA ILE A 287 12.35 -17.09 11.39
C ILE A 287 11.79 -17.13 9.97
N VAL A 288 10.54 -17.53 9.78
CA VAL A 288 9.91 -17.59 8.45
C VAL A 288 9.79 -16.18 7.86
N SER A 289 9.30 -15.20 8.62
CA SER A 289 9.20 -13.81 8.19
C SER A 289 10.57 -13.20 7.86
N GLY A 290 11.58 -13.45 8.70
CA GLY A 290 12.95 -13.02 8.44
C GLY A 290 13.56 -13.69 7.21
N GLY A 291 13.27 -14.98 7.00
CA GLY A 291 13.67 -15.72 5.80
C GLY A 291 13.01 -15.19 4.53
N ILE A 292 11.72 -14.84 4.58
CA ILE A 292 11.00 -14.23 3.46
C ILE A 292 11.57 -12.85 3.14
N LEU A 293 11.83 -12.01 4.16
CA LEU A 293 12.47 -10.72 3.94
C LEU A 293 13.86 -10.87 3.32
N LEU A 294 14.68 -11.79 3.82
CA LEU A 294 15.99 -12.06 3.24
C LEU A 294 15.86 -12.54 1.79
N ALA A 295 14.93 -13.46 1.50
CA ALA A 295 14.65 -13.93 0.15
C ALA A 295 14.20 -12.78 -0.77
N THR A 296 13.37 -11.85 -0.29
CA THR A 296 12.99 -10.64 -1.02
C THR A 296 14.21 -9.77 -1.35
N LEU A 297 15.09 -9.53 -0.39
CA LEU A 297 16.28 -8.70 -0.61
C LEU A 297 17.28 -9.35 -1.58
N VAL A 298 17.49 -10.66 -1.44
CA VAL A 298 18.33 -11.46 -2.36
C VAL A 298 17.73 -11.48 -3.75
N TYR A 299 16.42 -11.70 -3.86
CA TYR A 299 15.69 -11.61 -5.13
C TYR A 299 15.85 -10.22 -5.73
N GLY A 300 15.71 -9.17 -4.92
CA GLY A 300 15.84 -7.79 -5.35
C GLY A 300 17.20 -7.49 -5.96
N GLU A 301 18.28 -7.84 -5.25
CA GLU A 301 19.64 -7.68 -5.75
C GLU A 301 19.88 -8.47 -7.05
N MET A 302 19.43 -9.73 -7.11
CA MET A 302 19.56 -10.57 -8.29
C MET A 302 18.82 -9.97 -9.49
N ARG A 303 17.57 -9.55 -9.31
CA ARG A 303 16.74 -8.97 -10.38
C ARG A 303 17.32 -7.66 -10.87
N ILE A 304 17.76 -6.80 -9.96
CA ILE A 304 18.43 -5.54 -10.30
C ILE A 304 19.61 -5.80 -11.24
N ARG A 305 20.51 -6.73 -10.89
CA ARG A 305 21.68 -7.07 -11.75
C ARG A 305 21.27 -7.59 -13.12
N GLN A 306 20.23 -8.43 -13.18
CA GLN A 306 19.72 -8.96 -14.45
C GLN A 306 19.15 -7.85 -15.34
N ILE A 307 18.38 -6.94 -14.75
CA ILE A 307 17.77 -5.82 -15.47
C ILE A 307 18.81 -4.77 -15.86
N ASP A 308 19.80 -4.48 -15.01
CA ASP A 308 20.91 -3.58 -15.32
C ASP A 308 21.74 -4.12 -16.50
N ALA A 309 22.02 -5.44 -16.52
CA ALA A 309 22.71 -6.07 -17.66
C ALA A 309 21.92 -5.96 -18.97
N ARG A 310 20.60 -6.20 -18.93
CA ARG A 310 19.72 -6.03 -20.10
C ARG A 310 19.64 -4.57 -20.55
N SER A 311 19.52 -3.64 -19.60
CA SER A 311 19.44 -2.20 -19.87
C SER A 311 20.73 -1.67 -20.50
N ASN A 312 21.88 -2.18 -20.07
CA ASN A 312 23.17 -1.83 -20.64
C ASN A 312 23.35 -2.32 -22.08
N ALA A 313 22.79 -3.49 -22.41
CA ALA A 313 22.83 -4.07 -23.76
C ALA A 313 21.73 -3.51 -24.70
N ALA A 314 20.69 -2.88 -24.15
CA ALA A 314 19.59 -2.35 -24.93
C ALA A 314 19.98 -1.07 -25.70
N PRO A 315 19.36 -0.82 -26.87
CA PRO A 315 19.43 0.49 -27.52
C PRO A 315 18.95 1.59 -26.59
N LYS A 316 19.52 2.78 -26.70
CA LYS A 316 19.22 3.90 -25.80
C LYS A 316 18.68 5.09 -26.59
N LEU A 317 17.78 5.86 -25.97
CA LEU A 317 17.17 7.05 -26.54
C LEU A 317 17.37 8.22 -25.57
N ARG A 318 17.85 9.36 -26.08
CA ARG A 318 17.85 10.61 -25.32
C ARG A 318 16.46 11.22 -25.33
N VAL A 319 15.80 11.21 -24.19
CA VAL A 319 14.43 11.72 -24.03
C VAL A 319 14.47 12.98 -23.18
N GLY A 320 13.89 14.06 -23.69
CA GLY A 320 13.68 15.31 -22.98
C GLY A 320 12.25 15.41 -22.45
N ILE A 321 12.06 15.88 -21.22
CA ILE A 321 10.75 16.21 -20.65
C ILE A 321 10.68 17.71 -20.35
N VAL A 322 9.55 18.33 -20.65
CA VAL A 322 9.29 19.76 -20.40
C VAL A 322 8.23 19.91 -19.32
N GLN A 323 8.59 20.60 -18.25
CA GLN A 323 7.69 21.02 -17.16
C GLN A 323 7.45 22.54 -17.27
N PRO A 324 6.32 22.95 -17.87
CA PRO A 324 6.07 24.37 -18.15
C PRO A 324 5.60 25.18 -16.93
N ASN A 325 5.10 24.54 -15.87
CA ASN A 325 4.52 25.18 -14.69
C ASN A 325 3.34 26.13 -15.00
N PHE A 326 2.45 25.75 -15.92
CA PHE A 326 1.24 26.54 -16.18
C PHE A 326 0.24 26.39 -15.05
N ALA A 327 -0.31 27.51 -14.55
CA ALA A 327 -1.35 27.48 -13.53
C ALA A 327 -2.64 26.80 -14.04
N HIS A 328 -3.44 26.23 -13.15
CA HIS A 328 -4.66 25.51 -13.55
C HIS A 328 -5.62 26.36 -14.39
N ALA A 329 -5.80 27.65 -14.03
CA ALA A 329 -6.63 28.59 -14.78
C ALA A 329 -6.13 28.87 -16.22
N GLN A 330 -4.90 28.47 -16.52
CA GLN A 330 -4.21 28.68 -17.79
C GLN A 330 -4.01 27.36 -18.55
N ARG A 331 -4.72 26.27 -18.19
CA ARG A 331 -4.58 24.97 -18.86
C ARG A 331 -5.18 24.97 -20.28
N GLY A 332 -4.47 24.36 -21.23
CA GLY A 332 -4.93 24.13 -22.60
C GLY A 332 -5.45 25.39 -23.32
N SER A 333 -6.51 25.19 -24.10
CA SER A 333 -7.17 26.21 -24.93
C SER A 333 -8.10 27.17 -24.18
N LEU A 334 -8.24 27.01 -22.85
CA LEU A 334 -9.21 27.74 -22.04
C LEU A 334 -8.87 29.23 -21.82
N SER A 335 -7.66 29.65 -22.17
CA SER A 335 -7.23 31.04 -22.08
C SER A 335 -6.48 31.45 -23.36
N PRO A 336 -7.22 31.88 -24.41
CA PRO A 336 -6.67 32.16 -25.73
C PRO A 336 -5.62 33.27 -25.75
N GLN A 337 -5.70 34.24 -24.84
CA GLN A 337 -4.82 35.41 -24.82
C GLN A 337 -3.38 35.04 -24.48
N ALA A 338 -3.17 34.03 -23.64
CA ALA A 338 -1.84 33.57 -23.24
C ALA A 338 -1.39 32.31 -24.01
N ALA A 339 -2.20 31.80 -24.94
CA ALA A 339 -1.86 30.61 -25.72
C ALA A 339 -0.58 30.77 -26.58
N PRO A 340 -0.34 31.90 -27.29
CA PRO A 340 0.89 32.09 -28.05
C PRO A 340 2.15 32.10 -27.17
N GLU A 341 2.10 32.78 -26.01
CA GLU A 341 3.23 32.84 -25.07
C GLU A 341 3.56 31.47 -24.48
N ARG A 342 2.53 30.67 -24.14
CA ARG A 342 2.71 29.29 -23.66
C ARG A 342 3.34 28.40 -24.71
N LEU A 343 2.88 28.49 -25.96
CA LEU A 343 3.46 27.73 -27.06
C LEU A 343 4.92 28.12 -27.28
N ALA A 344 5.23 29.42 -27.28
CA ALA A 344 6.60 29.92 -27.43
C ALA A 344 7.54 29.41 -26.32
N LEU A 345 7.05 29.34 -25.07
CA LEU A 345 7.79 28.78 -23.95
C LEU A 345 8.08 27.29 -24.12
N LEU A 346 7.08 26.50 -24.53
CA LEU A 346 7.25 25.07 -24.81
C LEU A 346 8.26 24.85 -25.94
N GLN A 347 8.18 25.65 -27.00
CA GLN A 347 9.11 25.60 -28.13
C GLN A 347 10.54 26.02 -27.71
N GLU A 348 10.70 27.03 -26.86
CA GLU A 348 12.02 27.44 -26.35
C GLU A 348 12.68 26.32 -25.54
N GLN A 349 11.97 25.73 -24.58
CA GLN A 349 12.47 24.59 -23.81
C GLN A 349 12.80 23.40 -24.72
N SER A 350 12.07 23.24 -25.83
CA SER A 350 12.32 22.17 -26.79
C SER A 350 13.55 22.42 -27.66
N ARG A 351 13.84 23.68 -28.02
CA ARG A 351 15.09 24.08 -28.69
C ARG A 351 16.30 23.82 -27.81
N GLU A 352 16.21 24.17 -26.52
CA GLU A 352 17.26 23.88 -25.53
C GLU A 352 17.54 22.37 -25.44
N LEU A 353 16.49 21.56 -25.28
CA LEU A 353 16.60 20.09 -25.25
C LEU A 353 17.20 19.50 -26.54
N GLU A 354 16.81 20.02 -27.71
CA GLU A 354 17.39 19.58 -29.00
C GLU A 354 18.88 19.94 -29.08
N ALA A 355 19.27 21.14 -28.64
CA ALA A 355 20.67 21.55 -28.58
C ALA A 355 21.50 20.66 -27.63
N GLU A 356 20.89 20.14 -26.56
CA GLU A 356 21.48 19.12 -25.67
C GLU A 356 21.49 17.70 -26.26
N GLY A 357 20.87 17.50 -27.43
CA GLY A 357 20.88 16.25 -28.17
C GLY A 357 19.69 15.32 -27.91
N ALA A 358 18.54 15.86 -27.50
CA ALA A 358 17.29 15.12 -27.40
C ALA A 358 16.92 14.46 -28.74
N GLN A 359 16.33 13.26 -28.66
CA GLN A 359 15.86 12.48 -29.81
C GLN A 359 14.33 12.27 -29.77
N LEU A 360 13.71 12.54 -28.62
CA LEU A 360 12.29 12.61 -28.38
C LEU A 360 12.06 13.65 -27.27
N ILE A 361 11.08 14.52 -27.43
CA ILE A 361 10.67 15.50 -26.41
C ILE A 361 9.24 15.17 -25.97
N VAL A 362 8.95 15.32 -24.68
CA VAL A 362 7.63 15.01 -24.10
C VAL A 362 7.11 16.22 -23.35
N TRP A 363 6.02 16.80 -23.84
CA TRP A 363 5.27 17.85 -23.15
C TRP A 363 4.16 17.24 -22.30
N SER A 364 3.82 17.90 -21.21
CA SER A 364 2.86 17.41 -20.22
C SER A 364 1.41 17.38 -20.73
N GLU A 365 0.50 16.81 -19.94
CA GLU A 365 -0.93 16.72 -20.27
C GLU A 365 -1.55 18.09 -20.55
N THR A 366 -2.32 18.21 -21.64
CA THR A 366 -3.05 19.43 -22.03
C THR A 366 -2.16 20.70 -22.03
N SER A 367 -0.88 20.55 -22.35
CA SER A 367 0.10 21.65 -22.39
C SER A 367 0.08 22.39 -23.72
N TYR A 368 -0.22 21.71 -24.83
CA TYR A 368 -0.42 22.37 -26.11
C TYR A 368 -1.66 23.27 -26.03
N PRO A 369 -1.52 24.60 -26.26
CA PRO A 369 -2.53 25.55 -25.83
C PRO A 369 -3.64 25.80 -26.87
N PHE A 370 -3.66 25.05 -27.97
CA PHE A 370 -4.69 25.17 -29.00
C PHE A 370 -5.45 23.85 -29.15
N ALA A 371 -6.76 23.91 -29.33
CA ALA A 371 -7.54 22.72 -29.64
C ALA A 371 -7.24 22.28 -31.08
N LEU A 372 -7.04 20.98 -31.28
CA LEU A 372 -6.77 20.40 -32.59
C LEU A 372 -8.04 19.87 -33.22
N GLN A 373 -8.29 20.27 -34.47
CA GLN A 373 -9.38 19.71 -35.25
C GLN A 373 -9.12 18.23 -35.50
N ARG A 374 -10.11 17.41 -35.15
CA ARG A 374 -10.18 16.01 -35.56
C ARG A 374 -11.23 15.83 -36.65
N HIS A 375 -10.93 15.01 -37.63
CA HIS A 375 -11.87 14.58 -38.65
C HIS A 375 -11.64 13.11 -38.95
N ALA A 376 -12.69 12.29 -38.75
CA ALA A 376 -12.66 10.85 -39.02
C ALA A 376 -11.45 10.13 -38.38
N GLY A 377 -11.13 10.49 -37.13
CA GLY A 377 -10.03 9.87 -36.37
C GLY A 377 -8.65 10.49 -36.59
N SER A 378 -8.45 11.30 -37.63
CA SER A 378 -7.19 12.00 -37.92
C SER A 378 -7.22 13.45 -37.42
N ALA A 379 -6.07 14.00 -37.07
CA ALA A 379 -5.90 15.42 -36.71
C ALA A 379 -4.67 16.00 -37.42
N THR A 380 -4.61 17.32 -37.54
CA THR A 380 -3.45 18.03 -38.09
C THR A 380 -3.05 19.20 -37.20
N VAL A 381 -1.75 19.48 -37.15
CA VAL A 381 -1.23 20.69 -36.51
C VAL A 381 -1.53 21.88 -37.41
N SER A 382 -1.99 22.98 -36.83
CA SER A 382 -2.27 24.21 -37.58
C SER A 382 -0.95 24.89 -37.98
N PRO A 383 -0.76 25.28 -39.25
CA PRO A 383 0.41 26.05 -39.66
C PRO A 383 0.57 27.40 -38.95
N ALA A 384 -0.52 27.95 -38.38
CA ALA A 384 -0.47 29.18 -37.60
C ALA A 384 0.13 28.98 -36.20
N HIS A 385 0.09 27.75 -35.67
CA HIS A 385 0.50 27.39 -34.33
C HIS A 385 1.30 26.07 -34.38
N PRO A 386 2.46 26.06 -35.06
CA PRO A 386 3.24 24.82 -35.22
C PRO A 386 3.75 24.32 -33.88
N ILE A 387 3.84 23.01 -33.70
CA ILE A 387 4.48 22.43 -32.51
C ILE A 387 5.99 22.56 -32.66
N LEU A 388 6.51 22.22 -33.83
CA LEU A 388 7.92 22.40 -34.18
C LEU A 388 8.19 23.82 -34.69
N GLN A 389 8.93 24.62 -33.91
CA GLN A 389 9.39 25.94 -34.33
C GLN A 389 10.83 26.17 -33.91
N GLY A 390 11.74 26.15 -34.88
CA GLY A 390 13.18 26.28 -34.64
C GLY A 390 13.86 25.03 -34.06
N PHE A 391 13.18 23.88 -34.10
CA PHE A 391 13.72 22.57 -33.78
C PHE A 391 13.03 21.48 -34.62
N HIS A 392 13.61 20.28 -34.72
CA HIS A 392 13.11 19.18 -35.57
C HIS A 392 12.89 17.85 -34.82
N THR A 393 13.18 17.81 -33.51
CA THR A 393 13.05 16.61 -32.70
C THR A 393 11.57 16.22 -32.55
N PRO A 394 11.20 14.94 -32.76
CA PRO A 394 9.83 14.46 -32.56
C PRO A 394 9.32 14.79 -31.15
N VAL A 395 8.04 15.16 -31.05
CA VAL A 395 7.40 15.56 -29.79
C VAL A 395 6.18 14.69 -29.50
N ILE A 396 6.06 14.21 -28.26
CA ILE A 396 4.76 13.80 -27.70
C ILE A 396 4.18 15.01 -26.98
N ALA A 397 3.05 15.52 -27.45
CA ALA A 397 2.37 16.68 -26.87
C ALA A 397 0.99 16.31 -26.32
N GLY A 398 0.73 16.67 -25.07
CA GLY A 398 -0.62 16.63 -24.50
C GLY A 398 -1.48 17.74 -25.10
N ALA A 399 -2.59 17.37 -25.76
CA ALA A 399 -3.46 18.28 -26.49
C ALA A 399 -4.94 17.90 -26.30
N GLN A 400 -5.82 18.87 -26.50
CA GLN A 400 -7.24 18.62 -26.67
C GLN A 400 -7.53 18.41 -28.15
N THR A 401 -8.04 17.23 -28.53
CA THR A 401 -8.54 16.99 -29.90
C THR A 401 -10.06 17.03 -29.91
N ILE A 402 -10.66 17.65 -30.93
CA ILE A 402 -12.11 17.84 -31.02
C ILE A 402 -12.61 17.47 -32.41
N ASP A 403 -13.56 16.54 -32.48
CA ASP A 403 -14.37 16.31 -33.65
C ASP A 403 -15.68 17.12 -33.52
N TRP A 404 -15.76 18.27 -34.21
CA TRP A 404 -16.95 19.12 -34.17
C TRP A 404 -18.14 18.52 -34.92
N ALA A 405 -17.90 17.58 -35.85
CA ALA A 405 -19.01 16.94 -36.54
C ALA A 405 -19.76 16.01 -35.58
N THR A 406 -19.04 15.29 -34.72
CA THR A 406 -19.62 14.38 -33.73
C THR A 406 -19.80 15.00 -32.34
N HIS A 407 -19.31 16.24 -32.12
CA HIS A 407 -19.26 16.92 -30.83
C HIS A 407 -18.47 16.13 -29.76
N GLN A 408 -17.46 15.38 -30.20
CA GLN A 408 -16.59 14.60 -29.31
C GLN A 408 -15.29 15.36 -29.04
N ALA A 409 -14.99 15.59 -27.77
CA ALA A 409 -13.69 16.10 -27.33
C ALA A 409 -12.90 14.97 -26.66
N PHE A 410 -11.59 14.95 -26.83
CA PHE A 410 -10.69 13.97 -26.22
C PHE A 410 -9.53 14.68 -25.52
N ASN A 411 -9.04 14.06 -24.45
CA ASN A 411 -7.75 14.36 -23.83
C ASN A 411 -6.73 13.43 -24.48
N SER A 412 -5.85 13.98 -25.31
CA SER A 412 -5.02 13.20 -26.22
C SER A 412 -3.53 13.47 -26.01
N ALA A 413 -2.71 12.44 -26.17
CA ALA A 413 -1.28 12.55 -26.41
C ALA A 413 -1.04 12.37 -27.92
N ILE A 414 -0.50 13.38 -28.58
CA ILE A 414 -0.18 13.30 -30.01
C ILE A 414 1.33 13.16 -30.21
N LEU A 415 1.75 12.24 -31.07
CA LEU A 415 3.13 12.15 -31.52
C LEU A 415 3.26 12.92 -32.83
N VAL A 416 4.10 13.95 -32.88
CA VAL A 416 4.48 14.62 -34.14
C VAL A 416 5.86 14.16 -34.59
N ASP A 417 6.00 13.97 -35.91
CA ASP A 417 7.28 13.64 -36.55
C ASP A 417 8.16 14.88 -36.77
N ARG A 418 9.32 14.71 -37.41
CA ARG A 418 10.31 15.78 -37.64
C ARG A 418 9.82 16.90 -38.57
N GLU A 419 8.70 16.67 -39.26
CA GLU A 419 8.09 17.59 -40.20
C GLU A 419 6.77 18.17 -39.65
N ASP A 420 6.56 18.11 -38.34
CA ASP A 420 5.38 18.63 -37.63
C ASP A 420 4.06 17.93 -38.01
N ARG A 421 4.15 16.71 -38.56
CA ARG A 421 2.97 15.91 -38.92
C ARG A 421 2.61 14.96 -37.79
N ILE A 422 1.32 14.83 -37.48
CA ILE A 422 0.83 13.89 -36.48
C ILE A 422 1.04 12.46 -37.00
N ALA A 423 1.97 11.74 -36.37
CA ALA A 423 2.33 10.35 -36.67
C ALA A 423 1.51 9.34 -35.85
N GLY A 424 0.90 9.76 -34.74
CA GLY A 424 0.05 8.92 -33.91
C GLY A 424 -0.73 9.74 -32.89
N ILE A 425 -1.87 9.20 -32.45
CA ILE A 425 -2.74 9.79 -31.43
C ILE A 425 -3.09 8.70 -30.43
N TYR A 426 -2.87 9.00 -29.16
CA TYR A 426 -3.37 8.23 -28.04
C TYR A 426 -4.44 9.07 -27.33
N ASP A 427 -5.64 8.51 -27.14
CA ASP A 427 -6.73 9.16 -26.43
C ASP A 427 -6.87 8.52 -25.04
N LYS A 428 -6.98 9.34 -23.99
CA LYS A 428 -7.14 8.88 -22.61
C LYS A 428 -8.31 7.90 -22.50
N VAL A 429 -8.06 6.69 -22.04
CA VAL A 429 -9.02 5.58 -22.01
C VAL A 429 -9.79 5.59 -20.69
N ARG A 430 -9.10 5.76 -19.56
CA ARG A 430 -9.72 5.85 -18.24
C ARG A 430 -9.84 7.31 -17.82
N LEU A 431 -11.05 7.83 -18.01
CA LEU A 431 -11.37 9.20 -17.62
C LEU A 431 -11.51 9.35 -16.10
N LEU A 432 -11.03 10.47 -15.58
CA LEU A 432 -11.18 10.82 -14.18
C LEU A 432 -12.65 11.12 -13.86
N ASN A 433 -13.20 10.40 -12.88
CA ASN A 433 -14.55 10.64 -12.38
C ASN A 433 -14.66 12.04 -11.77
N PHE A 434 -15.77 12.72 -12.05
CA PHE A 434 -16.07 14.10 -11.62
C PHE A 434 -15.15 15.19 -12.19
N GLY A 435 -14.03 14.85 -12.83
CA GLY A 435 -13.16 15.79 -13.54
C GLY A 435 -13.33 15.79 -15.06
N GLU A 436 -13.49 14.60 -15.66
CA GLU A 436 -13.55 14.39 -17.11
C GLU A 436 -14.82 13.63 -17.55
N ARG A 437 -15.45 12.93 -16.62
CA ARG A 437 -16.74 12.23 -16.82
C ARG A 437 -17.60 12.34 -15.56
N VAL A 438 -18.91 12.47 -15.74
CA VAL A 438 -19.89 12.31 -14.66
C VAL A 438 -20.24 10.83 -14.49
N PRO A 439 -19.91 10.19 -13.36
CA PRO A 439 -20.27 8.80 -13.13
C PRO A 439 -21.78 8.59 -13.23
N ALA A 440 -22.20 7.53 -13.93
CA ALA A 440 -23.61 7.24 -14.23
C ALA A 440 -24.37 8.39 -14.93
N GLY A 441 -23.70 9.38 -15.53
CA GLY A 441 -24.34 10.56 -16.13
C GLY A 441 -25.26 10.24 -17.31
N GLU A 442 -24.98 9.14 -18.03
CA GLU A 442 -25.84 8.62 -19.11
C GLU A 442 -27.14 8.01 -18.55
N ALA A 443 -27.06 7.33 -17.40
CA ALA A 443 -28.20 6.71 -16.73
C ALA A 443 -29.01 7.71 -15.89
N LEU A 444 -28.36 8.76 -15.37
CA LEU A 444 -28.94 9.78 -14.49
C LEU A 444 -28.63 11.19 -15.02
N PRO A 445 -29.34 11.67 -16.06
CA PRO A 445 -29.07 12.97 -16.69
C PRO A 445 -29.33 14.21 -15.80
N TRP A 446 -29.86 14.02 -14.60
CA TRP A 446 -29.97 15.10 -13.60
C TRP A 446 -28.65 15.30 -12.84
N LEU A 447 -27.84 14.24 -12.70
CA LEU A 447 -26.51 14.30 -12.07
C LEU A 447 -25.57 15.21 -12.87
N THR A 448 -25.65 15.13 -14.20
CA THR A 448 -24.87 15.98 -15.13
C THR A 448 -25.30 17.45 -15.12
N ARG A 449 -26.50 17.77 -14.61
CA ARG A 449 -27.01 19.14 -14.46
C ARG A 449 -26.57 19.80 -13.15
N LEU A 450 -26.20 18.99 -12.15
CA LEU A 450 -25.69 19.48 -10.86
C LEU A 450 -24.20 19.83 -10.91
N MET A 451 -23.47 19.30 -11.91
CA MET A 451 -22.05 19.61 -12.10
C MET A 451 -21.87 20.84 -13.00
N PRO A 452 -21.00 21.80 -12.63
CA PRO A 452 -20.63 22.93 -13.48
C PRO A 452 -20.37 22.58 -14.94
N ARG A 453 -20.72 23.48 -15.86
CA ARG A 453 -20.57 23.22 -17.31
C ARG A 453 -19.09 23.26 -17.75
N GLU A 454 -18.19 23.81 -16.93
CA GLU A 454 -16.77 23.91 -17.24
C GLU A 454 -16.00 22.58 -17.08
N TYR A 455 -16.61 21.51 -16.55
CA TYR A 455 -15.99 20.19 -16.59
C TYR A 455 -15.93 19.68 -18.02
N ALA A 456 -14.73 19.34 -18.48
CA ALA A 456 -14.53 18.77 -19.80
C ALA A 456 -15.29 17.44 -19.87
N ARG A 457 -16.23 17.34 -20.80
CA ARG A 457 -16.95 16.09 -21.10
C ARG A 457 -16.16 15.36 -22.17
N PHE A 458 -15.09 14.70 -21.74
CA PHE A 458 -14.25 13.97 -22.68
C PHE A 458 -14.92 12.65 -23.10
N THR A 459 -14.64 12.25 -24.33
CA THR A 459 -14.96 10.93 -24.85
C THR A 459 -13.78 10.01 -24.50
N PRO A 460 -14.03 8.82 -23.93
CA PRO A 460 -12.96 7.85 -23.67
C PRO A 460 -12.31 7.38 -24.97
N GLY A 461 -10.99 7.20 -24.94
CA GLY A 461 -10.24 6.48 -25.97
C GLY A 461 -10.64 5.00 -26.06
N SER A 462 -10.35 4.39 -27.21
CA SER A 462 -10.77 3.02 -27.51
C SER A 462 -9.68 1.97 -27.32
N SER A 463 -8.40 2.37 -27.21
CA SER A 463 -7.27 1.42 -27.19
C SER A 463 -6.12 1.90 -26.32
N ALA A 464 -5.36 0.95 -25.79
CA ALA A 464 -4.10 1.13 -25.06
C ALA A 464 -2.87 0.95 -25.98
N ASP A 465 -3.07 1.03 -27.30
CA ASP A 465 -2.00 0.84 -28.29
C ASP A 465 -0.89 1.89 -28.13
N PRO A 466 0.38 1.48 -28.31
CA PRO A 466 1.51 2.38 -28.13
C PRO A 466 1.62 3.36 -29.30
N LEU A 467 2.11 4.56 -29.01
CA LEU A 467 2.56 5.49 -30.05
C LEU A 467 3.84 4.93 -30.70
N LEU A 468 3.93 5.00 -32.03
CA LEU A 468 5.03 4.39 -32.79
C LEU A 468 6.04 5.45 -33.22
N LEU A 469 7.19 5.49 -32.54
CA LEU A 469 8.30 6.35 -32.93
C LEU A 469 9.16 5.67 -33.99
N LYS A 470 9.13 6.18 -35.22
CA LYS A 470 9.90 5.64 -36.35
C LYS A 470 11.41 5.73 -36.13
N LYS A 471 12.10 4.65 -36.44
CA LYS A 471 13.56 4.54 -36.45
C LYS A 471 14.11 4.82 -37.86
N PRO A 472 15.41 5.17 -37.98
CA PRO A 472 16.06 5.32 -39.28
C PRO A 472 16.05 4.04 -40.14
N ASP A 473 15.98 2.86 -39.53
CA ASP A 473 15.96 1.55 -40.20
C ASP A 473 14.55 1.14 -40.71
N GLY A 474 13.55 2.02 -40.56
CA GLY A 474 12.16 1.76 -40.97
C GLY A 474 11.32 0.99 -39.95
N THR A 475 11.92 0.47 -38.87
CA THR A 475 11.16 -0.11 -37.75
C THR A 475 10.67 0.98 -36.79
N SER A 476 9.90 0.64 -35.74
CA SER A 476 9.42 1.62 -34.76
C SER A 476 9.68 1.17 -33.32
N TRP A 477 9.90 2.14 -32.44
CA TRP A 477 9.83 1.95 -31.00
C TRP A 477 8.38 2.12 -30.55
N ARG A 478 7.92 1.22 -29.67
CA ARG A 478 6.59 1.28 -29.06
C ARG A 478 6.66 2.11 -27.78
N LEU A 479 6.02 3.27 -27.79
CA LEU A 479 5.92 4.16 -26.65
C LEU A 479 4.58 3.92 -25.94
N GLY A 480 4.60 3.15 -24.86
CA GLY A 480 3.42 2.87 -24.05
C GLY A 480 2.98 4.16 -23.36
N THR A 481 2.01 4.84 -23.93
CA THR A 481 1.62 6.20 -23.54
C THR A 481 0.31 6.16 -22.77
N PHE A 482 0.23 6.89 -21.66
CA PHE A 482 -0.93 6.99 -20.81
C PHE A 482 -0.94 8.35 -20.10
N ILE A 483 -2.12 8.80 -19.70
CA ILE A 483 -2.34 10.19 -19.30
C ILE A 483 -2.81 10.25 -17.84
N CYS A 484 -2.11 11.05 -17.03
CA CYS A 484 -2.49 11.42 -15.67
C CYS A 484 -2.76 10.17 -14.80
N PHE A 485 -3.90 10.15 -14.13
CA PHE A 485 -4.41 9.11 -13.23
C PHE A 485 -4.42 7.67 -13.78
N GLU A 486 -4.28 7.49 -15.09
CA GLU A 486 -4.24 6.15 -15.72
C GLU A 486 -3.11 5.25 -15.20
N ASP A 487 -2.02 5.84 -14.76
CA ASP A 487 -0.87 5.14 -14.17
C ASP A 487 -1.18 4.53 -12.80
N THR A 488 -2.09 5.15 -12.04
CA THR A 488 -2.56 4.65 -10.74
C THR A 488 -3.50 3.46 -10.84
N LEU A 489 -3.84 3.02 -12.05
CA LEU A 489 -4.80 1.96 -12.34
C LEU A 489 -4.08 0.67 -12.82
N PRO A 490 -3.80 -0.29 -11.93
CA PRO A 490 -2.97 -1.45 -12.28
C PRO A 490 -3.53 -2.28 -13.45
N GLU A 491 -4.85 -2.46 -13.54
CA GLU A 491 -5.45 -3.21 -14.65
C GLU A 491 -5.28 -2.49 -15.98
N PHE A 492 -5.30 -1.16 -15.98
CA PHE A 492 -5.07 -0.38 -17.18
C PHE A 492 -3.59 -0.40 -17.57
N LEU A 493 -2.68 -0.21 -16.61
CA LEU A 493 -1.25 -0.32 -16.87
C LEU A 493 -0.86 -1.69 -17.44
N ARG A 494 -1.46 -2.78 -16.94
CA ARG A 494 -1.26 -4.11 -17.53
C ARG A 494 -1.72 -4.22 -18.98
N SER A 495 -2.73 -3.46 -19.40
CA SER A 495 -3.14 -3.38 -20.80
C SER A 495 -2.12 -2.65 -21.68
N ILE A 496 -1.44 -1.63 -21.13
CA ILE A 496 -0.26 -1.00 -21.76
C ILE A 496 0.88 -2.02 -21.86
N GLY A 497 1.13 -2.77 -20.77
CA GLY A 497 2.11 -3.85 -20.71
C GLY A 497 1.92 -4.94 -21.75
N ALA A 498 0.66 -5.35 -21.99
CA ALA A 498 0.32 -6.35 -23.01
C ALA A 498 0.75 -5.95 -24.44
N ASN A 499 1.00 -4.66 -24.69
CA ASN A 499 1.51 -4.14 -25.96
C ASN A 499 3.05 -4.07 -26.03
N HIS A 500 3.74 -4.62 -25.03
CA HIS A 500 5.19 -4.75 -24.99
C HIS A 500 5.94 -3.44 -25.26
N PRO A 501 5.69 -2.38 -24.48
CA PRO A 501 6.29 -1.07 -24.72
C PRO A 501 7.81 -1.12 -24.55
N ASN A 502 8.52 -0.37 -25.37
CA ASN A 502 9.96 -0.17 -25.25
C ASN A 502 10.31 0.96 -24.25
N LEU A 503 9.37 1.87 -24.06
CA LEU A 503 9.44 2.98 -23.12
C LEU A 503 8.02 3.31 -22.66
N LEU A 504 7.83 3.54 -21.37
CA LEU A 504 6.60 4.11 -20.83
C LEU A 504 6.67 5.64 -20.89
N VAL A 505 5.59 6.27 -21.33
CA VAL A 505 5.46 7.72 -21.40
C VAL A 505 4.20 8.13 -20.65
N ASN A 506 4.37 8.71 -19.47
CA ASN A 506 3.26 9.30 -18.72
C ASN A 506 3.27 10.81 -18.95
N ILE A 507 2.13 11.39 -19.33
CA ILE A 507 1.94 12.83 -19.31
C ILE A 507 0.84 13.18 -18.31
N SER A 508 1.12 14.10 -17.38
CA SER A 508 0.16 14.48 -16.31
C SER A 508 0.08 15.99 -16.12
N ASN A 509 -0.92 16.43 -15.36
CA ASN A 509 -1.10 17.80 -14.93
C ASN A 509 -1.54 17.88 -13.47
N ASP A 510 -0.59 18.04 -12.55
CA ASP A 510 -0.88 18.02 -11.12
C ASP A 510 -1.16 19.44 -10.56
N SER A 511 -1.48 20.42 -11.43
CA SER A 511 -1.61 21.84 -11.05
C SER A 511 -2.71 22.16 -10.04
N TRP A 512 -3.66 21.26 -9.84
CA TRP A 512 -4.75 21.41 -8.87
C TRP A 512 -4.48 20.71 -7.53
N PHE A 513 -3.38 19.95 -7.40
CA PHE A 513 -2.94 19.35 -6.15
C PHE A 513 -1.91 20.21 -5.40
N GLY A 514 -1.24 21.10 -6.13
CA GLY A 514 -0.23 22.02 -5.59
C GLY A 514 1.05 21.30 -5.15
N GLU A 515 1.80 21.92 -4.25
CA GLU A 515 3.09 21.40 -3.76
C GLU A 515 2.99 20.43 -2.56
N GLY A 516 1.79 19.87 -2.34
CA GLY A 516 1.49 18.95 -1.22
C GLY A 516 2.08 17.54 -1.39
N SER A 517 1.51 16.55 -0.70
CA SER A 517 2.01 15.18 -0.77
C SER A 517 1.65 14.45 -2.06
N GLU A 518 0.51 14.78 -2.68
CA GLU A 518 -0.02 14.08 -3.85
C GLU A 518 1.00 13.91 -4.99
N PRO A 519 1.74 14.92 -5.46
CA PRO A 519 2.65 14.72 -6.59
C PRO A 519 3.78 13.72 -6.27
N TRP A 520 4.13 13.57 -4.99
CA TRP A 520 5.12 12.61 -4.53
C TRP A 520 4.53 11.22 -4.31
N GLU A 521 3.27 11.14 -3.86
CA GLU A 521 2.51 9.88 -3.80
C GLU A 521 2.28 9.33 -5.21
N HIS A 522 1.93 10.19 -6.16
CA HIS A 522 1.73 9.85 -7.57
C HIS A 522 3.04 9.38 -8.22
N LEU A 523 4.16 10.08 -7.97
CA LEU A 523 5.48 9.62 -8.40
C LEU A 523 5.84 8.24 -7.82
N ALA A 524 5.52 8.00 -6.54
CA ALA A 524 5.78 6.72 -5.90
C ALA A 524 5.02 5.57 -6.59
N LEU A 525 3.80 5.82 -7.07
CA LEU A 525 3.05 4.86 -7.89
C LEU A 525 3.73 4.63 -9.25
N SER A 526 4.14 5.69 -9.95
CA SER A 526 4.89 5.55 -11.21
C SER A 526 6.20 4.75 -11.08
N VAL A 527 6.82 4.76 -9.90
CA VAL A 527 7.98 3.91 -9.60
C VAL A 527 7.61 2.42 -9.57
N PHE A 528 6.46 2.06 -8.99
CA PHE A 528 5.96 0.69 -9.05
C PHE A 528 5.64 0.29 -10.49
N ASP A 529 5.02 1.17 -11.27
CA ASP A 529 4.67 0.91 -12.67
C ASP A 529 5.89 0.50 -13.51
N ALA A 530 7.01 1.20 -13.33
CA ALA A 530 8.26 0.88 -14.03
C ALA A 530 8.81 -0.52 -13.66
N VAL A 531 8.67 -0.93 -12.40
CA VAL A 531 9.06 -2.27 -11.91
C VAL A 531 8.10 -3.35 -12.42
N GLU A 532 6.81 -3.08 -12.36
CA GLU A 532 5.74 -3.99 -12.80
C GLU A 532 5.82 -4.29 -14.28
N GLN A 533 6.19 -3.29 -15.09
CA GLN A 533 6.31 -3.43 -16.55
C GLN A 533 7.73 -3.78 -17.00
N ARG A 534 8.75 -3.63 -16.13
CA ARG A 534 10.18 -3.73 -16.48
C ARG A 534 10.56 -2.89 -17.69
N SER A 535 10.05 -1.67 -17.71
CA SER A 535 10.31 -0.68 -18.76
C SER A 535 10.67 0.64 -18.11
N ALA A 536 11.62 1.36 -18.70
CA ALA A 536 11.95 2.71 -18.25
C ALA A 536 10.75 3.64 -18.53
N MET A 537 10.63 4.71 -17.74
CA MET A 537 9.55 5.69 -17.87
C MET A 537 10.09 7.10 -18.02
N ALA A 538 9.50 7.84 -18.96
CA ALA A 538 9.57 9.29 -19.02
C ALA A 538 8.21 9.85 -18.54
N ARG A 539 8.21 10.50 -17.38
CA ARG A 539 7.04 11.13 -16.77
C ARG A 539 7.14 12.65 -16.91
N SER A 540 6.26 13.26 -17.71
CA SER A 540 6.24 14.70 -17.98
C SER A 540 5.00 15.34 -17.35
N VAL A 541 5.19 16.20 -16.35
CA VAL A 541 4.11 16.78 -15.54
C VAL A 541 4.13 18.30 -15.65
N ASN A 542 2.95 18.92 -15.74
CA ASN A 542 2.83 20.37 -15.87
C ASN A 542 3.44 21.14 -14.67
N SER A 543 3.08 20.78 -13.43
CA SER A 543 3.57 21.45 -12.20
C SER A 543 3.76 20.52 -10.99
N GLY A 544 3.55 19.22 -11.17
CA GLY A 544 3.97 18.18 -10.21
C GLY A 544 5.39 17.70 -10.49
N VAL A 545 5.74 16.51 -10.01
CA VAL A 545 7.09 15.97 -10.16
C VAL A 545 7.24 15.26 -11.51
N SER A 546 7.94 15.91 -12.44
CA SER A 546 8.43 15.28 -13.67
C SER A 546 9.68 14.45 -13.38
N ALA A 547 9.79 13.26 -13.96
CA ALA A 547 10.85 12.33 -13.62
C ALA A 547 11.21 11.35 -14.74
N PHE A 548 12.43 10.85 -14.68
CA PHE A 548 12.88 9.66 -15.41
C PHE A 548 13.08 8.51 -14.42
N ILE A 549 12.46 7.37 -14.71
CA ILE A 549 12.48 6.18 -13.84
C ILE A 549 13.05 5.01 -14.65
N ASP A 550 14.02 4.28 -14.09
CA ASP A 550 14.56 3.07 -14.74
C ASP A 550 13.64 1.85 -14.54
N ALA A 551 13.88 0.77 -15.28
CA ALA A 551 13.10 -0.49 -15.18
C ALA A 551 13.26 -1.25 -13.84
N ASN A 552 14.11 -0.74 -12.93
CA ASN A 552 14.27 -1.22 -11.56
C ASN A 552 13.55 -0.34 -10.54
N GLY A 553 12.86 0.73 -10.97
CA GLY A 553 12.16 1.67 -10.11
C GLY A 553 13.08 2.73 -9.50
N ARG A 554 14.29 2.93 -10.03
CA ARG A 554 15.17 4.01 -9.58
C ARG A 554 14.79 5.30 -10.30
N VAL A 555 14.52 6.35 -9.53
CA VAL A 555 14.39 7.70 -10.08
C VAL A 555 15.78 8.20 -10.48
N ILE A 556 16.02 8.36 -11.79
CA ILE A 556 17.31 8.77 -12.36
C ILE A 556 17.49 10.28 -12.20
N GLN A 557 16.44 11.03 -12.54
CA GLN A 557 16.35 12.48 -12.38
C GLN A 557 14.89 12.84 -12.10
N GLU A 558 14.69 13.88 -11.30
CA GLU A 558 13.38 14.47 -11.03
C GLU A 558 13.45 16.00 -11.02
N THR A 559 12.31 16.63 -11.21
CA THR A 559 12.12 18.09 -11.03
C THR A 559 11.62 18.36 -9.61
N TYR A 560 10.67 19.28 -9.47
CA TYR A 560 10.04 19.68 -8.22
C TYR A 560 8.53 19.78 -8.45
N ALA A 561 7.75 19.62 -7.38
CA ALA A 561 6.35 20.04 -7.36
C ALA A 561 6.24 21.52 -6.99
N VAL A 562 5.27 22.22 -7.59
CA VAL A 562 4.95 23.62 -7.29
C VAL A 562 3.45 23.84 -7.49
N ASP A 563 2.85 24.77 -6.73
CA ASP A 563 1.56 25.34 -7.09
C ASP A 563 1.79 26.65 -7.87
N PRO A 564 1.67 26.68 -9.21
CA PRO A 564 1.96 27.87 -9.98
C PRO A 564 0.96 29.01 -9.73
N SER A 565 -0.19 28.71 -9.11
CA SER A 565 -1.20 29.70 -8.75
C SER A 565 -0.80 30.51 -7.51
N LEU A 566 0.05 29.94 -6.66
CA LEU A 566 0.55 30.57 -5.43
C LEU A 566 2.01 31.01 -5.55
N HIS A 567 2.83 30.17 -6.18
CA HIS A 567 4.26 30.33 -6.31
C HIS A 567 4.66 30.18 -7.78
N ALA A 568 4.75 31.29 -8.51
CA ALA A 568 5.27 31.26 -9.87
C ALA A 568 6.74 30.79 -9.86
N ARG A 569 7.03 29.73 -10.61
CA ARG A 569 8.39 29.24 -10.87
C ARG A 569 8.64 29.19 -12.38
N PRO A 570 9.86 29.48 -12.83
CA PRO A 570 10.20 29.36 -14.24
C PRO A 570 10.00 27.92 -14.72
N PRO A 571 9.77 27.69 -16.02
CA PRO A 571 9.72 26.36 -16.57
C PRO A 571 11.05 25.61 -16.32
N SER A 572 10.97 24.29 -16.38
CA SER A 572 12.13 23.42 -16.24
C SER A 572 12.07 22.33 -17.29
N HIS A 573 13.22 21.94 -17.83
CA HIS A 573 13.34 20.73 -18.63
C HIS A 573 14.39 19.78 -18.02
N ARG A 574 14.32 18.50 -18.40
CA ARG A 574 15.32 17.48 -18.05
C ARG A 574 15.58 16.59 -19.25
N LEU A 575 16.82 16.17 -19.42
CA LEU A 575 17.26 15.25 -20.45
C LEU A 575 17.89 14.00 -19.80
N ALA A 576 17.46 12.82 -20.24
CA ALA A 576 18.05 11.57 -19.81
C ALA A 576 18.21 10.57 -20.97
N LEU A 577 19.22 9.71 -20.84
CA LEU A 577 19.45 8.59 -21.75
C LEU A 577 18.75 7.35 -21.20
N LEU A 578 17.67 6.91 -21.83
CA LEU A 578 16.84 5.80 -21.36
C LEU A 578 17.09 4.53 -22.18
N PRO A 579 17.19 3.35 -21.55
CA PRO A 579 17.26 2.08 -22.25
C PRO A 579 15.88 1.71 -22.82
N LEU A 580 15.84 1.31 -24.09
CA LEU A 580 14.65 0.88 -24.80
C LEU A 580 14.51 -0.64 -24.76
N MET A 581 14.16 -1.16 -23.58
CA MET A 581 13.89 -2.58 -23.38
C MET A 581 12.42 -2.88 -23.63
N GLU A 582 12.14 -4.02 -24.24
CA GLU A 582 10.77 -4.54 -24.31
C GLU A 582 10.27 -4.94 -22.92
N GLY A 583 9.22 -4.24 -22.45
CA GLY A 583 8.53 -4.46 -21.19
C GLY A 583 7.29 -5.36 -21.33
N GLY A 584 6.49 -5.44 -20.25
CA GLY A 584 5.21 -6.16 -20.29
C GLY A 584 5.33 -7.68 -20.18
N HIS A 585 6.44 -8.17 -19.62
CA HIS A 585 6.76 -9.59 -19.57
C HIS A 585 6.76 -10.17 -18.16
N THR A 586 6.40 -9.38 -17.14
CA THR A 586 6.52 -9.82 -15.75
C THR A 586 5.52 -10.91 -15.40
N PHE A 587 5.72 -11.55 -14.25
CA PHE A 587 4.72 -12.48 -13.77
C PHE A 587 3.45 -11.72 -13.37
N TYR A 588 3.60 -10.53 -12.77
CA TYR A 588 2.48 -9.67 -12.42
C TYR A 588 1.67 -9.23 -13.64
N ASP A 589 2.29 -8.91 -14.78
CA ASP A 589 1.54 -8.58 -16.01
C ASP A 589 0.59 -9.70 -16.43
N ARG A 590 1.04 -10.95 -16.32
CA ARG A 590 0.26 -12.13 -16.73
C ARG A 590 -0.74 -12.59 -15.67
N ALA A 591 -0.32 -12.58 -14.41
CA ALA A 591 -1.09 -13.10 -13.29
C ALA A 591 -2.07 -12.06 -12.73
N GLY A 592 -1.76 -10.78 -12.90
CA GLY A 592 -2.43 -9.67 -12.25
C GLY A 592 -2.57 -9.90 -10.75
N HIS A 593 -3.78 -9.71 -10.28
CA HIS A 593 -4.08 -9.71 -8.86
C HIS A 593 -4.35 -11.08 -8.24
N ARG A 594 -3.94 -12.17 -8.90
CA ARG A 594 -4.08 -13.53 -8.35
C ARG A 594 -3.45 -13.68 -6.97
N PHE A 595 -2.37 -12.96 -6.67
CA PHE A 595 -1.77 -12.94 -5.34
C PHE A 595 -2.73 -12.39 -4.27
N ALA A 596 -3.32 -11.21 -4.49
CA ALA A 596 -4.30 -10.62 -3.59
C ALA A 596 -5.56 -11.49 -3.46
N GLY A 597 -6.02 -12.09 -4.57
CA GLY A 597 -7.13 -13.05 -4.57
C GLY A 597 -6.83 -14.33 -3.75
N LEU A 598 -5.60 -14.84 -3.81
CA LEU A 598 -5.15 -15.99 -3.02
C LEU A 598 -5.14 -15.65 -1.52
N LEU A 599 -4.56 -14.52 -1.12
CA LEU A 599 -4.57 -14.09 0.28
C LEU A 599 -5.99 -13.88 0.81
N SER A 600 -6.86 -13.28 0.00
CA SER A 600 -8.27 -13.09 0.33
C SER A 600 -8.99 -14.44 0.51
N SER A 601 -8.71 -15.41 -0.34
CA SER A 601 -9.27 -16.76 -0.24
C SER A 601 -8.77 -17.50 1.01
N CYS A 602 -7.48 -17.38 1.33
CA CYS A 602 -6.90 -17.92 2.57
C CYS A 602 -7.55 -17.30 3.81
N LEU A 603 -7.75 -15.98 3.82
CA LEU A 603 -8.45 -15.30 4.91
C LEU A 603 -9.89 -15.83 5.08
N MET A 604 -10.62 -15.94 3.97
CA MET A 604 -12.00 -16.44 3.98
C MET A 604 -12.07 -17.87 4.52
N LEU A 605 -11.17 -18.75 4.10
CA LEU A 605 -11.08 -20.12 4.62
C LEU A 605 -10.80 -20.16 6.12
N LEU A 606 -9.92 -19.29 6.63
CA LEU A 606 -9.67 -19.18 8.07
C LEU A 606 -10.92 -18.69 8.83
N LEU A 607 -11.63 -17.70 8.28
CA LEU A 607 -12.87 -17.19 8.86
C LEU A 607 -13.97 -18.26 8.88
N ILE A 608 -14.14 -19.05 7.81
CA ILE A 608 -15.11 -20.16 7.72
C ILE A 608 -14.74 -21.31 8.67
N ARG A 609 -13.49 -21.77 8.66
CA ARG A 609 -13.05 -22.83 9.61
C ARG A 609 -13.27 -22.42 11.06
N SER A 610 -13.14 -21.13 11.33
CA SER A 610 -13.36 -20.60 12.67
C SER A 610 -14.86 -20.50 13.02
N SER A 611 -15.77 -20.40 12.04
CA SER A 611 -17.23 -20.37 12.28
C SER A 611 -17.81 -21.77 12.51
N THR A 612 -17.29 -22.79 11.82
CA THR A 612 -17.77 -24.18 11.93
C THR A 612 -17.34 -24.86 13.24
N ARG A 613 -16.25 -24.41 13.87
CA ARG A 613 -15.83 -24.87 15.21
C ARG A 613 -16.71 -24.36 16.37
N ARG A 614 -17.80 -23.62 16.10
CA ARG A 614 -18.76 -23.16 17.12
C ARG A 614 -19.73 -24.25 17.62
N HIS A 615 -19.70 -25.46 17.06
CA HIS A 615 -20.50 -26.59 17.54
C HIS A 615 -19.61 -27.78 17.86
N VAL A 616 -19.02 -27.83 19.05
CA VAL A 616 -18.92 -29.01 19.95
C VAL A 616 -18.33 -28.49 21.28
N TRP A 617 -19.18 -28.24 22.27
CA TRP A 617 -18.83 -28.47 23.67
C TRP A 617 -20.08 -29.05 24.36
N PRO A 618 -20.08 -30.32 24.80
CA PRO A 618 -21.12 -30.81 25.69
C PRO A 618 -20.94 -30.13 27.04
N ALA A 619 -22.02 -29.56 27.57
CA ALA A 619 -22.07 -29.02 28.92
C ALA A 619 -21.62 -30.09 29.94
N CYS A 620 -20.38 -30.02 30.42
CA CYS A 620 -20.03 -30.60 31.71
C CYS A 620 -20.59 -29.68 32.78
N ARG A 621 -21.80 -29.99 33.24
CA ARG A 621 -22.33 -29.49 34.51
C ARG A 621 -21.48 -30.03 35.65
N ASP A 622 -21.24 -29.16 36.61
CA ASP A 622 -20.62 -29.43 37.89
C ASP A 622 -21.19 -30.70 38.56
N HIS A 623 -20.30 -31.63 38.89
CA HIS A 623 -20.52 -32.62 39.94
C HIS A 623 -19.50 -32.36 41.05
N ALA A 624 -19.84 -31.42 41.92
CA ALA A 624 -19.20 -31.24 43.21
C ALA A 624 -20.19 -30.59 44.18
N SER A 625 -21.17 -31.35 44.66
CA SER A 625 -21.76 -31.10 45.97
C SER A 625 -22.08 -32.44 46.64
N GLY A 626 -21.37 -32.65 47.75
CA GLY A 626 -21.48 -33.85 48.57
C GLY A 626 -22.88 -34.03 49.14
N ALA A 627 -23.23 -35.30 49.28
CA ALA A 627 -24.45 -35.78 49.88
C ALA A 627 -24.61 -35.28 51.33
N THR A 628 -25.78 -34.71 51.64
CA THR A 628 -26.36 -34.76 52.98
C THR A 628 -27.85 -35.09 52.88
N VAL A 629 -28.18 -36.21 53.51
CA VAL A 629 -29.48 -36.88 53.66
C VAL A 629 -30.56 -35.93 54.22
N PRO A 630 -31.83 -35.98 53.76
CA PRO A 630 -32.90 -35.23 54.39
C PRO A 630 -33.48 -36.00 55.58
N VAL A 631 -33.19 -35.53 56.80
CA VAL A 631 -33.89 -35.97 58.01
C VAL A 631 -35.20 -35.19 58.15
N ARG A 632 -36.33 -35.89 58.01
CA ARG A 632 -37.66 -35.42 58.43
C ARG A 632 -37.66 -35.14 59.95
N ARG A 633 -38.09 -33.95 60.37
CA ARG A 633 -38.71 -33.73 61.70
C ARG A 633 -39.93 -32.80 61.61
N ARG A 634 -40.95 -33.22 62.35
CA ARG A 634 -42.33 -32.70 62.51
C ARG A 634 -42.38 -31.33 63.22
N PRO A 635 -43.53 -30.61 63.15
CA PRO A 635 -43.68 -29.24 63.65
C PRO A 635 -43.93 -29.22 65.16
N LEU A 636 -43.52 -28.13 65.82
CA LEU A 636 -43.88 -27.79 67.19
C LEU A 636 -44.60 -26.43 67.23
N VAL A 637 -45.77 -26.47 67.85
CA VAL A 637 -46.73 -25.38 68.07
C VAL A 637 -46.47 -24.72 69.44
N ARG A 638 -46.94 -23.47 69.59
CA ARG A 638 -47.08 -22.57 70.76
C ARG A 638 -46.00 -21.48 70.86
N ARG A 639 -46.30 -20.21 71.19
CA ARG A 639 -47.47 -19.60 71.84
C ARG A 639 -47.50 -18.09 71.57
N GLU A 640 -48.70 -17.51 71.57
CA GLU A 640 -49.01 -16.09 71.49
C GLU A 640 -48.44 -15.26 72.65
N ARG A 641 -48.18 -13.95 72.41
CA ARG A 641 -48.66 -12.86 73.27
C ARG A 641 -48.71 -11.52 72.53
N ARG A 642 -49.84 -10.85 72.73
CA ARG A 642 -50.31 -9.56 72.20
C ARG A 642 -49.54 -8.37 72.80
N LEU A 643 -49.53 -7.23 72.09
CA LEU A 643 -49.89 -5.90 72.60
C LEU A 643 -50.29 -4.97 71.42
N ARG A 644 -51.22 -4.05 71.69
CA ARG A 644 -52.09 -3.28 70.76
C ARG A 644 -51.60 -1.80 70.59
N PRO A 645 -52.23 -0.99 69.70
CA PRO A 645 -51.69 0.21 69.01
C PRO A 645 -52.07 1.56 69.68
N PRO A 646 -51.88 2.74 69.02
CA PRO A 646 -53.00 3.33 68.24
C PRO A 646 -52.68 4.26 67.02
N ALA A 647 -53.75 4.48 66.22
CA ALA A 647 -54.16 5.62 65.37
C ALA A 647 -53.27 6.03 64.17
N GLY A 648 -53.74 6.13 62.92
CA GLY A 648 -54.88 6.89 62.35
C GLY A 648 -54.25 8.00 61.47
N ASP A 649 -54.57 8.30 60.21
CA ASP A 649 -55.86 8.42 59.51
C ASP A 649 -55.57 8.51 57.97
N LYS A 650 -56.50 8.02 57.13
CA LYS A 650 -56.97 8.52 55.79
C LYS A 650 -55.97 8.99 54.70
N ALA A 651 -56.16 8.84 53.40
CA ALA A 651 -57.22 8.26 52.56
C ALA A 651 -56.71 8.15 51.11
N THR A 652 -57.28 7.17 50.39
CA THR A 652 -57.56 7.05 48.94
C THR A 652 -57.05 8.12 47.96
N ASP A 653 -56.42 7.72 46.84
CA ASP A 653 -57.18 7.59 45.58
C ASP A 653 -56.45 6.80 44.47
N HIS A 654 -57.26 6.19 43.60
CA HIS A 654 -56.93 5.38 42.43
C HIS A 654 -56.39 6.20 41.24
N ALA A 655 -55.57 5.58 40.38
CA ALA A 655 -55.91 5.37 38.95
C ALA A 655 -54.75 4.73 38.15
N GLN A 656 -55.05 3.57 37.58
CA GLN A 656 -54.37 2.96 36.44
C GLN A 656 -54.77 3.67 35.14
N GLY A 657 -53.92 3.61 34.11
CA GLY A 657 -54.41 3.65 32.72
C GLY A 657 -53.59 4.50 31.74
N ARG A 658 -52.73 3.83 30.96
CA ARG A 658 -52.45 4.16 29.54
C ARG A 658 -53.79 4.21 28.74
N PRO A 659 -53.90 4.69 27.47
CA PRO A 659 -52.87 4.68 26.40
C PRO A 659 -52.96 5.77 25.28
N LEU A 660 -52.05 5.62 24.30
CA LEU A 660 -52.17 5.88 22.85
C LEU A 660 -51.91 7.28 22.23
N CYS A 661 -51.08 7.18 21.18
CA CYS A 661 -50.66 8.06 20.09
C CYS A 661 -51.72 8.96 19.45
N SER A 662 -51.29 10.16 19.00
CA SER A 662 -51.23 10.59 17.58
C SER A 662 -50.84 12.07 17.48
N GLY A 663 -49.91 12.42 16.59
CA GLY A 663 -49.47 13.78 16.29
C GLY A 663 -48.06 13.81 15.73
#